data_AF-A0A496VFY8-F1
#
_entry.id   AF-A0A496VFY8-F1
#
_cell.length_a   1.000
_cell.length_b   1.000
_cell.length_c   1.000
_cell.angle_alpha   90.00
_cell.angle_beta   90.00
_cell.angle_gamma   90.00
#
_symmetry.space_group_name_H-M   'P 1'
#
loop_
_entity.id
_entity.type
_entity.pdbx_description
1 polymer ?
#
loop_
_entity_poly.entity_id
_entity_poly.type
_entity_poly.pdbx_seq_one_letter_code
_entity_poly.pdbx_strand_id
1 'polypeptide(L)'
;MTVTEIPQIECRALAALYHSSDGANWTTNTTDWLATDTPCTWSGVTCDSGHVSQLYFHEQLTGSIPAEIGNLTNLSYLALWNNQLTSIPAAIGNLTSLTSLNLGNNQLSTLPAEIGNLTNLSSIDLSSNQLTSIPAAIGNLTSLTSLNLGGNQLSTLPAEIWNLTNLSSLELWNNQLTSIPAAIANLTSLTSLNLGDNQLSTLPAEIWNLTNLSSLELWNNQLTSIPAAIGNLTSLTSLNLGDNQLSTLPAEIWNLTNLSSLNLYHNQLTSIPAAIANLTSLSSLNLRDNQLTSIPLEIWNLTNLDWLNLEGNQLTGSIPAAIGNLTNLVELHLGNNQLTGSIPTEIGNLASLRYILLYGNQLTGSIPAEIGNLANLDGLNLGNNQLTGSIPEIGNLTNLDWFYLNKNQLTGTIPSELENLSDLSYGMDLSCNLLTIPTSQSFIDFIDVRQGHSSSYFQKDYWKTTQDGTCPTAPSAATLLNATVVSQTQINLSWTDNSADETGFKVERDVTLVIITAANVTSYSDTGLTCGTTYNYSVKATNAIGDSSAVTVSATTPACSGNPPANNPPTFTSTAVISVDKDALYTYNIITNDIDTGDSLVISAPTKPAWLNFTDNGNGTATLNGTPTEIGTYNVTLRVNDGTVDVDQSFTLTVNTNTLKFSSTPITSVDKNSLYHYDITAKAVNTADQLTLTALTKPTWLNFTDNGDGTALLSGTPTEAEIGFHTITLQVSDGTLNVEQNFTMSVDDVAFLDGITLKCT
;
A
#
# COMPACT_ATOMS: atom_id res chain seq x y z
N MET A 1 7.94 55.98 -7.30
CA MET A 1 7.91 55.74 -8.76
C MET A 1 7.68 54.26 -8.94
N THR A 2 6.83 53.83 -9.88
CA THR A 2 6.79 52.44 -10.32
C THR A 2 8.09 52.16 -11.06
N VAL A 3 8.91 51.24 -10.56
CA VAL A 3 10.16 50.88 -11.25
C VAL A 3 9.80 49.85 -12.31
N THR A 4 9.87 50.26 -13.57
CA THR A 4 9.49 49.46 -14.75
C THR A 4 10.68 48.76 -15.41
N GLU A 5 11.90 49.14 -15.04
CA GLU A 5 13.17 48.71 -15.60
C GLU A 5 13.95 47.91 -14.55
N ILE A 6 14.51 46.77 -14.96
CA ILE A 6 15.46 45.97 -14.16
C ILE A 6 16.84 46.00 -14.83
N PRO A 7 17.95 45.71 -14.11
CA PRO A 7 19.26 45.60 -14.74
C PRO A 7 19.25 44.68 -15.97
N GLN A 8 19.93 45.09 -17.04
CA GLN A 8 19.95 44.31 -18.29
C GLN A 8 20.46 42.88 -18.09
N ILE A 9 21.33 42.64 -17.11
CA ILE A 9 21.82 41.30 -16.76
C ILE A 9 20.72 40.41 -16.16
N GLU A 10 19.76 40.99 -15.42
CA GLU A 10 18.61 40.28 -14.86
C GLU A 10 17.58 39.96 -15.96
N CYS A 11 17.29 40.91 -16.86
CA CYS A 11 16.45 40.61 -18.04
C CYS A 11 17.07 39.51 -18.93
N ARG A 12 18.39 39.51 -19.14
CA ARG A 12 19.08 38.43 -19.87
C ARG A 12 18.90 37.07 -19.19
N ALA A 13 18.93 37.01 -17.86
CA ALA A 13 18.69 35.77 -17.11
C ALA A 13 17.25 35.25 -17.28
N LEU A 14 16.25 36.14 -17.26
CA LEU A 14 14.86 35.77 -17.52
C LEU A 14 14.64 35.33 -18.98
N ALA A 15 15.25 36.02 -19.95
CA ALA A 15 15.19 35.63 -21.36
C ALA A 15 15.89 34.29 -21.63
N ALA A 16 17.03 34.02 -20.96
CA ALA A 16 17.70 32.72 -21.01
C ALA A 16 16.80 31.61 -20.46
N LEU A 17 16.13 31.83 -19.31
CA LEU A 17 15.18 30.87 -18.71
C LEU A 17 14.02 30.56 -19.66
N TYR A 18 13.42 31.60 -20.27
CA TYR A 18 12.36 31.46 -21.26
C TYR A 18 12.80 30.60 -22.46
N HIS A 19 14.01 30.82 -22.97
CA HIS A 19 14.52 30.05 -24.10
C HIS A 19 14.96 28.62 -23.74
N SER A 20 15.52 28.38 -22.56
CA SER A 20 16.05 27.06 -22.17
C SER A 20 14.97 26.04 -21.79
N SER A 21 13.76 26.51 -21.48
CA SER A 21 12.67 25.69 -20.91
C SER A 21 11.34 25.80 -21.67
N ASP A 22 11.42 26.13 -22.97
CA ASP A 22 10.31 26.18 -23.94
C ASP A 22 9.17 27.17 -23.60
N GLY A 23 9.56 28.41 -23.29
CA GLY A 23 8.66 29.51 -22.88
C GLY A 23 7.51 29.82 -23.83
N ALA A 24 7.66 29.52 -25.11
CA ALA A 24 6.59 29.69 -26.10
C ALA A 24 5.39 28.77 -25.87
N ASN A 25 5.59 27.63 -25.18
CA ASN A 25 4.57 26.60 -24.95
C ASN A 25 4.12 26.51 -23.47
N TRP A 26 4.62 27.39 -22.59
CA TRP A 26 4.19 27.46 -21.18
C TRP A 26 2.69 27.71 -21.05
N THR A 27 2.00 26.84 -20.30
CA THR A 27 0.54 26.83 -20.11
C THR A 27 -0.07 28.14 -19.58
N THR A 28 0.70 28.95 -18.83
CA THR A 28 0.24 30.22 -18.26
C THR A 28 0.83 31.48 -18.92
N ASN A 29 1.52 31.35 -20.06
CA ASN A 29 2.14 32.46 -20.79
C ASN A 29 1.10 33.36 -21.49
N THR A 30 0.36 34.10 -20.67
CA THR A 30 -0.77 34.97 -21.05
C THR A 30 -0.35 36.33 -21.62
N THR A 31 0.95 36.64 -21.60
CA THR A 31 1.50 37.96 -21.99
C THR A 31 2.59 37.90 -23.06
N ASP A 32 3.16 36.72 -23.33
CA ASP A 32 4.42 36.51 -24.07
C ASP A 32 5.55 37.38 -23.52
N TRP A 33 6.42 36.78 -22.69
CA TRP A 33 7.54 37.48 -22.03
C TRP A 33 8.33 38.34 -23.03
N LEU A 34 8.68 37.78 -24.20
CA LEU A 34 9.51 38.47 -25.18
C LEU A 34 8.75 39.52 -26.02
N ALA A 35 7.42 39.64 -25.84
CA ALA A 35 6.62 40.67 -26.50
C ALA A 35 6.68 42.02 -25.79
N THR A 36 6.95 42.06 -24.47
CA THR A 36 6.80 43.26 -23.62
C THR A 36 8.07 43.67 -22.85
N ASP A 37 8.33 44.97 -22.86
CA ASP A 37 9.55 45.60 -22.34
C ASP A 37 9.58 45.74 -20.80
N THR A 38 8.69 45.06 -20.06
CA THR A 38 8.48 45.25 -18.61
C THR A 38 8.52 43.94 -17.82
N PRO A 39 9.71 43.38 -17.50
CA PRO A 39 9.83 42.09 -16.84
C PRO A 39 9.11 41.97 -15.48
N CYS A 40 8.98 43.08 -14.74
CA CYS A 40 8.23 43.13 -13.49
C CYS A 40 6.70 42.99 -13.62
N THR A 41 6.18 42.79 -14.84
CA THR A 41 4.77 42.46 -15.11
C THR A 41 4.61 41.09 -15.78
N TRP A 42 5.69 40.32 -15.92
CA TRP A 42 5.63 38.97 -16.49
C TRP A 42 5.06 37.97 -15.47
N SER A 43 4.27 37.00 -15.95
CA SER A 43 3.72 35.94 -15.09
C SER A 43 4.85 35.22 -14.35
N GLY A 44 4.71 35.04 -13.03
CA GLY A 44 5.72 34.38 -12.19
C GLY A 44 6.91 35.27 -11.75
N VAL A 45 7.02 36.52 -12.21
CA VAL A 45 8.13 37.44 -11.85
C VAL A 45 7.65 38.51 -10.86
N THR A 46 8.35 38.67 -9.73
CA THR A 46 8.16 39.80 -8.81
C THR A 46 9.45 40.59 -8.65
N CYS A 47 9.34 41.92 -8.70
CA CYS A 47 10.45 42.83 -8.46
C CYS A 47 10.28 43.61 -7.15
N ASP A 48 11.38 43.86 -6.44
CA ASP A 48 11.47 44.89 -5.39
C ASP A 48 12.57 45.88 -5.77
N SER A 49 12.31 47.17 -5.56
CA SER A 49 13.31 48.25 -5.65
C SER A 49 14.09 48.36 -6.97
N GLY A 50 13.58 47.75 -8.05
CA GLY A 50 14.21 47.70 -9.38
C GLY A 50 14.98 46.42 -9.70
N HIS A 51 14.86 45.38 -8.88
CA HIS A 51 15.52 44.09 -9.06
C HIS A 51 14.52 42.93 -8.94
N VAL A 52 14.77 41.83 -9.64
CA VAL A 52 13.98 40.60 -9.49
C VAL A 52 14.20 40.02 -8.08
N SER A 53 13.12 39.95 -7.31
CA SER A 53 13.15 39.55 -5.89
C SER A 53 12.44 38.22 -5.62
N GLN A 54 11.52 37.80 -6.50
CA GLN A 54 10.90 36.46 -6.45
C GLN A 54 10.64 35.89 -7.86
N LEU A 55 10.78 34.57 -7.98
CA LEU A 55 10.38 33.79 -9.17
C LEU A 55 9.52 32.59 -8.75
N TYR A 56 8.41 32.38 -9.48
CA TYR A 56 7.41 31.35 -9.20
C TYR A 56 6.84 30.73 -10.48
N PHE A 57 7.07 29.43 -10.71
CA PHE A 57 6.60 28.68 -11.87
C PHE A 57 6.20 27.25 -11.50
N HIS A 58 5.07 26.78 -12.02
CA HIS A 58 4.63 25.38 -12.00
C HIS A 58 3.96 25.01 -13.32
N GLU A 59 4.03 23.73 -13.69
CA GLU A 59 3.36 23.13 -14.86
C GLU A 59 3.75 23.78 -16.20
N GLN A 60 5.00 24.27 -16.27
CA GLN A 60 5.49 25.12 -17.36
C GLN A 60 6.90 24.75 -17.83
N LEU A 61 7.84 24.50 -16.92
CA LEU A 61 9.26 24.38 -17.25
C LEU A 61 9.66 22.94 -17.63
N THR A 62 10.49 22.81 -18.66
CA THR A 62 11.13 21.54 -19.07
C THR A 62 12.65 21.71 -19.19
N GLY A 63 13.39 20.61 -19.22
CA GLY A 63 14.83 20.62 -19.49
C GLY A 63 15.68 21.02 -18.28
N SER A 64 16.48 22.07 -18.42
CA SER A 64 17.41 22.54 -17.39
C SER A 64 17.35 24.06 -17.18
N ILE A 65 17.66 24.48 -15.96
CA ILE A 65 17.77 25.90 -15.61
C ILE A 65 19.12 26.44 -16.13
N PRO A 66 19.14 27.60 -16.81
CA PRO A 66 20.37 28.11 -17.43
C PRO A 66 21.26 28.80 -16.40
N ALA A 67 22.58 28.80 -16.63
CA ALA A 67 23.56 29.34 -15.68
C ALA A 67 23.34 30.84 -15.39
N GLU A 68 22.77 31.57 -16.33
CA GLU A 68 22.41 32.99 -16.19
C GLU A 68 21.43 33.25 -15.04
N ILE A 69 20.70 32.25 -14.54
CA ILE A 69 19.84 32.39 -13.35
C ILE A 69 20.62 32.99 -12.17
N GLY A 70 21.90 32.66 -12.03
CA GLY A 70 22.80 33.14 -10.98
C GLY A 70 23.11 34.65 -11.03
N ASN A 71 22.64 35.36 -12.07
CA ASN A 71 22.73 36.82 -12.13
C ASN A 71 21.62 37.54 -11.33
N LEU A 72 20.56 36.83 -10.93
CA LEU A 72 19.43 37.38 -10.16
C LEU A 72 19.80 37.54 -8.67
N THR A 73 20.90 38.22 -8.34
CA THR A 73 21.52 38.18 -7.00
C THR A 73 20.67 38.77 -5.87
N ASN A 74 19.60 39.51 -6.20
CA ASN A 74 18.60 40.02 -5.24
C ASN A 74 17.43 39.05 -4.99
N LEU A 75 17.42 37.87 -5.63
CA LEU A 75 16.34 36.90 -5.52
C LEU A 75 16.27 36.32 -4.10
N SER A 76 15.13 36.55 -3.44
CA SER A 76 14.84 36.09 -2.08
C SER A 76 14.03 34.78 -2.05
N TYR A 77 13.23 34.54 -3.10
CA TYR A 77 12.32 33.40 -3.21
C TYR A 77 12.38 32.81 -4.62
N LEU A 78 12.64 31.50 -4.72
CA LEU A 78 12.68 30.76 -5.98
C LEU A 78 11.84 29.49 -5.84
N ALA A 79 10.75 29.41 -6.58
CA ALA A 79 9.84 28.26 -6.57
C ALA A 79 9.58 27.77 -8.00
N LEU A 80 10.16 26.62 -8.33
CA LEU A 80 10.09 25.97 -9.65
C LEU A 80 9.44 24.58 -9.52
N TRP A 81 8.43 24.45 -8.66
CA TRP A 81 7.84 23.18 -8.26
C TRP A 81 6.84 22.65 -9.30
N ASN A 82 6.60 21.33 -9.35
CA ASN A 82 5.69 20.68 -10.31
C ASN A 82 6.06 21.00 -11.77
N ASN A 83 7.31 20.73 -12.15
CA ASN A 83 7.85 20.94 -13.49
C ASN A 83 8.64 19.70 -13.96
N GLN A 84 9.33 19.79 -15.09
CA GLN A 84 10.13 18.69 -15.68
C GLN A 84 11.62 19.06 -15.73
N LEU A 85 12.15 19.65 -14.66
CA LEU A 85 13.55 20.04 -14.56
C LEU A 85 14.42 18.81 -14.21
N THR A 86 15.47 18.56 -14.99
CA THR A 86 16.39 17.42 -14.80
C THR A 86 17.68 17.80 -14.06
N SER A 87 18.05 19.08 -14.06
CA SER A 87 19.24 19.62 -13.38
C SER A 87 19.11 21.09 -12.99
N ILE A 88 19.94 21.50 -12.02
CA ILE A 88 20.12 22.89 -11.55
C ILE A 88 21.60 23.26 -11.72
N PRO A 89 21.96 24.42 -12.29
CA PRO A 89 23.34 24.79 -12.55
C PRO A 89 24.07 25.23 -11.27
N ALA A 90 25.39 25.02 -11.21
CA ALA A 90 26.24 25.48 -10.12
C ALA A 90 26.11 27.00 -9.82
N ALA A 91 25.77 27.80 -10.83
CA ALA A 91 25.49 29.22 -10.71
C ALA A 91 24.32 29.56 -9.75
N ILE A 92 23.49 28.58 -9.34
CA ILE A 92 22.49 28.75 -8.28
C ILE A 92 23.12 29.27 -6.98
N GLY A 93 24.37 28.91 -6.68
CA GLY A 93 25.10 29.36 -5.49
C GLY A 93 25.47 30.84 -5.47
N ASN A 94 25.23 31.58 -6.57
CA ASN A 94 25.40 33.04 -6.62
C ASN A 94 24.21 33.78 -5.99
N LEU A 95 23.07 33.12 -5.78
CA LEU A 95 21.81 33.70 -5.29
C LEU A 95 21.84 33.90 -3.76
N THR A 96 22.89 34.50 -3.21
CA THR A 96 23.13 34.54 -1.76
C THR A 96 22.08 35.30 -0.95
N SER A 97 21.16 36.03 -1.59
CA SER A 97 19.97 36.65 -0.98
C SER A 97 18.81 35.68 -0.73
N LEU A 98 18.88 34.45 -1.24
CA LEU A 98 17.78 33.49 -1.24
C LEU A 98 17.49 32.99 0.18
N THR A 99 16.23 33.09 0.61
CA THR A 99 15.72 32.61 1.91
C THR A 99 14.82 31.38 1.76
N SER A 100 14.21 31.18 0.59
CA SER A 100 13.42 29.98 0.28
C SER A 100 13.70 29.47 -1.13
N LEU A 101 13.99 28.17 -1.23
CA LEU A 101 14.11 27.43 -2.48
C LEU A 101 13.10 26.28 -2.50
N ASN A 102 12.23 26.24 -3.51
CA ASN A 102 11.33 25.10 -3.74
C ASN A 102 11.52 24.57 -5.17
N LEU A 103 11.94 23.32 -5.28
CA LEU A 103 12.13 22.57 -6.51
C LEU A 103 11.36 21.23 -6.47
N GLY A 104 10.38 21.10 -5.58
CA GLY A 104 9.62 19.87 -5.37
C GLY A 104 8.81 19.45 -6.59
N ASN A 105 8.57 18.14 -6.77
CA ASN A 105 7.91 17.55 -7.94
C ASN A 105 8.61 17.93 -9.26
N ASN A 106 9.79 17.35 -9.48
CA ASN A 106 10.65 17.54 -10.64
C ASN A 106 11.40 16.23 -11.00
N GLN A 107 12.41 16.29 -11.87
CA GLN A 107 13.21 15.14 -12.32
C GLN A 107 14.69 15.27 -11.93
N LEU A 108 15.01 16.02 -10.87
CA LEU A 108 16.39 16.28 -10.43
C LEU A 108 17.03 14.99 -9.92
N SER A 109 18.10 14.55 -10.56
CA SER A 109 18.87 13.35 -10.17
C SER A 109 20.04 13.64 -9.22
N THR A 110 20.53 14.88 -9.22
CA THR A 110 21.67 15.38 -8.44
C THR A 110 21.49 16.85 -8.08
N LEU A 111 22.34 17.38 -7.19
CA LEU A 111 22.41 18.80 -6.84
C LEU A 111 23.85 19.32 -6.88
N PRO A 112 24.08 20.57 -7.35
CA PRO A 112 25.39 21.20 -7.30
C PRO A 112 25.84 21.45 -5.85
N ALA A 113 27.14 21.31 -5.57
CA ALA A 113 27.69 21.56 -4.23
C ALA A 113 27.59 23.04 -3.81
N GLU A 114 27.52 23.93 -4.80
CA GLU A 114 27.33 25.38 -4.68
C GLU A 114 26.01 25.76 -3.99
N ILE A 115 25.07 24.83 -3.83
CA ILE A 115 23.89 25.01 -2.95
C ILE A 115 24.30 25.43 -1.54
N GLY A 116 25.45 24.95 -1.05
CA GLY A 116 26.02 25.29 0.25
C GLY A 116 26.54 26.72 0.39
N ASN A 117 26.49 27.54 -0.67
CA ASN A 117 26.78 28.98 -0.61
C ASN A 117 25.56 29.81 -0.15
N LEU A 118 24.36 29.23 -0.17
CA LEU A 118 23.10 29.94 0.04
C LEU A 118 22.73 30.05 1.53
N THR A 119 23.66 30.54 2.34
CA THR A 119 23.61 30.49 3.83
C THR A 119 22.46 31.27 4.47
N ASN A 120 21.68 32.03 3.70
CA ASN A 120 20.48 32.74 4.14
C ASN A 120 19.18 31.90 3.98
N LEU A 121 19.24 30.71 3.38
CA LEU A 121 18.11 29.80 3.26
C LEU A 121 17.58 29.37 4.63
N SER A 122 16.29 29.62 4.88
CA SER A 122 15.51 29.07 6.00
C SER A 122 14.63 27.89 5.58
N SER A 123 14.28 27.78 4.29
CA SER A 123 13.50 26.66 3.75
C SER A 123 14.06 26.12 2.45
N ILE A 124 14.18 24.79 2.36
CA ILE A 124 14.46 24.04 1.12
C ILE A 124 13.39 22.97 0.95
N ASP A 125 12.77 22.93 -0.23
CA ASP A 125 11.96 21.82 -0.69
C ASP A 125 12.55 21.24 -1.99
N LEU A 126 12.85 19.94 -1.94
CA LEU A 126 13.41 19.11 -3.00
C LEU A 126 12.59 17.82 -3.17
N SER A 127 11.36 17.80 -2.67
CA SER A 127 10.54 16.58 -2.63
C SER A 127 10.14 16.07 -4.01
N SER A 128 9.67 14.83 -4.13
CA SER A 128 9.20 14.21 -5.38
C SER A 128 10.17 14.45 -6.55
N ASN A 129 11.40 13.95 -6.41
CA ASN A 129 12.49 14.08 -7.36
C ASN A 129 13.21 12.72 -7.54
N GLN A 130 14.39 12.71 -8.17
CA GLN A 130 15.16 11.50 -8.47
C GLN A 130 16.52 11.49 -7.73
N LEU A 131 16.63 12.24 -6.63
CA LEU A 131 17.90 12.44 -5.93
C LEU A 131 18.37 11.13 -5.28
N THR A 132 19.56 10.67 -5.69
CA THR A 132 20.22 9.49 -5.13
C THR A 132 21.20 9.83 -3.99
N SER A 133 21.61 11.09 -3.89
CA SER A 133 22.47 11.63 -2.85
C SER A 133 22.28 13.15 -2.68
N ILE A 134 22.70 13.67 -1.53
CA ILE A 134 22.72 15.11 -1.20
C ILE A 134 24.19 15.53 -0.98
N PRO A 135 24.66 16.67 -1.54
CA PRO A 135 26.03 17.12 -1.33
C PRO A 135 26.27 17.54 0.13
N ALA A 136 27.42 17.13 0.70
CA ALA A 136 27.84 17.47 2.07
C ALA A 136 27.81 18.98 2.38
N ALA A 137 27.98 19.83 1.36
CA ALA A 137 27.88 21.28 1.45
C ALA A 137 26.52 21.79 1.98
N ILE A 138 25.47 20.96 1.99
CA ILE A 138 24.18 21.28 2.64
C ILE A 138 24.33 21.65 4.12
N GLY A 139 25.34 21.11 4.82
CA GLY A 139 25.62 21.44 6.23
C GLY A 139 26.13 22.87 6.47
N ASN A 140 26.50 23.61 5.42
CA ASN A 140 26.83 25.04 5.52
C ASN A 140 25.60 25.91 5.80
N LEU A 141 24.39 25.39 5.55
CA LEU A 141 23.14 26.14 5.59
C LEU A 141 22.59 26.26 7.00
N THR A 142 23.39 26.79 7.93
CA THR A 142 23.06 26.84 9.37
C THR A 142 21.83 27.68 9.71
N SER A 143 21.30 28.46 8.77
CA SER A 143 20.04 29.21 8.90
C SER A 143 18.79 28.38 8.63
N LEU A 144 18.95 27.15 8.13
CA LEU A 144 17.86 26.31 7.65
C LEU A 144 16.97 25.80 8.80
N THR A 145 15.68 26.07 8.71
CA THR A 145 14.64 25.63 9.66
C THR A 145 13.74 24.54 9.08
N SER A 146 13.63 24.44 7.75
CA SER A 146 12.87 23.41 7.05
C SER A 146 13.68 22.78 5.92
N LEU A 147 13.76 21.45 5.90
CA LEU A 147 14.37 20.67 4.83
C LEU A 147 13.44 19.52 4.43
N ASN A 148 12.86 19.62 3.24
CA ASN A 148 12.05 18.57 2.64
C ASN A 148 12.81 17.86 1.50
N LEU A 149 13.04 16.57 1.69
CA LEU A 149 13.74 15.64 0.79
C LEU A 149 12.87 14.42 0.43
N GLY A 150 11.59 14.40 0.82
CA GLY A 150 10.74 13.21 0.67
C GLY A 150 10.37 12.89 -0.78
N GLY A 151 10.10 11.64 -1.14
CA GLY A 151 9.84 11.24 -2.51
C GLY A 151 11.10 11.30 -3.38
N ASN A 152 12.17 10.63 -2.94
CA ASN A 152 13.46 10.58 -3.63
C ASN A 152 14.06 9.16 -3.59
N GLN A 153 15.31 9.01 -4.00
CA GLN A 153 16.02 7.72 -4.07
C GLN A 153 17.19 7.66 -3.06
N LEU A 154 17.08 8.39 -1.94
CA LEU A 154 18.15 8.50 -0.94
C LEU A 154 18.23 7.21 -0.12
N SER A 155 19.31 6.46 -0.31
CA SER A 155 19.66 5.29 0.52
C SER A 155 20.49 5.66 1.75
N THR A 156 21.14 6.82 1.72
CA THR A 156 21.94 7.40 2.81
C THR A 156 21.86 8.93 2.77
N LEU A 157 22.30 9.58 3.86
CA LEU A 157 22.40 11.03 3.98
C LEU A 157 23.84 11.43 4.35
N PRO A 158 24.36 12.57 3.85
CA PRO A 158 25.66 13.10 4.28
C PRO A 158 25.65 13.40 5.79
N ALA A 159 26.78 13.21 6.45
CA ALA A 159 26.91 13.40 7.90
C ALA A 159 26.67 14.86 8.32
N GLU A 160 26.84 15.79 7.39
CA GLU A 160 26.76 17.22 7.56
C GLU A 160 25.32 17.73 7.77
N ILE A 161 24.29 16.99 7.37
CA ILE A 161 22.87 17.31 7.67
C ILE A 161 22.64 17.35 9.18
N TRP A 162 23.31 16.46 9.94
CA TRP A 162 23.17 16.38 11.40
C TRP A 162 23.87 17.54 12.14
N ASN A 163 24.42 18.53 11.43
CA ASN A 163 24.92 19.77 12.02
C ASN A 163 23.93 20.94 11.91
N LEU A 164 22.78 20.75 11.23
CA LEU A 164 21.77 21.79 10.99
C LEU A 164 20.85 21.99 12.21
N THR A 165 21.43 22.38 13.35
CA THR A 165 20.76 22.42 14.67
C THR A 165 19.53 23.34 14.76
N ASN A 166 19.29 24.20 13.77
CA ASN A 166 18.12 25.08 13.68
C ASN A 166 16.92 24.45 12.95
N LEU A 167 17.06 23.23 12.39
CA LEU A 167 15.94 22.52 11.76
C LEU A 167 14.81 22.26 12.77
N SER A 168 13.62 22.77 12.44
CA SER A 168 12.35 22.45 13.08
C SER A 168 11.53 21.41 12.30
N SER A 169 11.74 21.31 10.97
CA SER A 169 11.14 20.28 10.11
C SER A 169 12.21 19.54 9.32
N LEU A 170 12.18 18.21 9.36
CA LEU A 170 12.99 17.33 8.51
C LEU A 170 12.08 16.25 7.90
N GLU A 171 11.81 16.38 6.60
CA GLU A 171 10.93 15.48 5.87
C GLU A 171 11.75 14.60 4.93
N LEU A 172 11.73 13.29 5.16
CA LEU A 172 12.54 12.24 4.51
C LEU A 172 11.68 11.08 3.99
N TRP A 173 10.36 11.27 3.91
CA TRP A 173 9.40 10.23 3.52
C TRP A 173 9.65 9.69 2.10
N ASN A 174 9.17 8.50 1.74
CA ASN A 174 9.32 7.89 0.39
C ASN A 174 10.77 7.97 -0.12
N ASN A 175 11.64 7.18 0.51
CA ASN A 175 13.06 7.09 0.21
C ASN A 175 13.55 5.64 0.46
N GLN A 176 14.87 5.42 0.40
CA GLN A 176 15.49 4.09 0.51
C GLN A 176 16.31 3.94 1.80
N LEU A 177 16.02 4.73 2.84
CA LEU A 177 16.80 4.77 4.07
C LEU A 177 16.58 3.47 4.87
N THR A 178 17.68 2.78 5.18
CA THR A 178 17.69 1.54 5.97
C THR A 178 18.05 1.77 7.45
N SER A 179 18.59 2.94 7.79
CA SER A 179 18.90 3.35 9.16
C SER A 179 19.02 4.88 9.28
N ILE A 180 18.89 5.39 10.50
CA ILE A 180 19.18 6.79 10.88
C ILE A 180 20.31 6.78 11.93
N PRO A 181 21.35 7.61 11.80
CA PRO A 181 22.47 7.62 12.74
C PRO A 181 22.13 8.35 14.05
N ALA A 182 22.82 7.97 15.12
CA ALA A 182 22.73 8.60 16.45
C ALA A 182 22.94 10.14 16.43
N ALA A 183 23.61 10.67 15.41
CA ALA A 183 23.80 12.11 15.20
C ALA A 183 22.48 12.89 15.08
N ILE A 184 21.34 12.23 14.86
CA ILE A 184 19.99 12.80 14.95
C ILE A 184 19.76 13.59 16.26
N ALA A 185 20.42 13.22 17.38
CA ALA A 185 20.36 13.94 18.66
C ALA A 185 20.80 15.43 18.57
N ASN A 186 21.60 15.80 17.57
CA ASN A 186 22.04 17.18 17.36
C ASN A 186 20.89 18.11 16.92
N LEU A 187 19.85 17.56 16.29
CA LEU A 187 18.74 18.33 15.73
C LEU A 187 17.69 18.65 16.80
N THR A 188 18.14 19.24 17.92
CA THR A 188 17.34 19.49 19.13
C THR A 188 16.15 20.44 18.92
N SER A 189 16.13 21.17 17.80
CA SER A 189 15.06 22.11 17.44
C SER A 189 13.88 21.44 16.71
N LEU A 190 13.98 20.15 16.35
CA LEU A 190 12.94 19.46 15.58
C LEU A 190 11.60 19.40 16.31
N THR A 191 10.55 19.82 15.60
CA THR A 191 9.14 19.69 15.97
C THR A 191 8.41 18.73 15.02
N SER A 192 8.82 18.61 13.75
CA SER A 192 8.39 17.58 12.81
C SER A 192 9.58 16.74 12.35
N LEU A 193 9.42 15.41 12.42
CA LEU A 193 10.33 14.46 11.79
C LEU A 193 9.50 13.38 11.09
N ASN A 194 9.68 13.28 9.77
CA ASN A 194 8.93 12.37 8.93
C ASN A 194 9.88 11.45 8.17
N LEU A 195 9.77 10.16 8.48
CA LEU A 195 10.61 9.06 8.03
C LEU A 195 9.76 7.95 7.39
N GLY A 196 8.51 8.26 7.02
CA GLY A 196 7.58 7.27 6.46
C GLY A 196 8.02 6.73 5.09
N ASP A 197 7.48 5.59 4.64
CA ASP A 197 7.77 5.01 3.32
C ASP A 197 9.28 4.85 3.06
N ASN A 198 9.90 4.04 3.91
CA ASN A 198 11.35 3.79 3.93
C ASN A 198 11.62 2.31 4.32
N GLN A 199 12.89 1.96 4.55
CA GLN A 199 13.33 0.59 4.85
C GLN A 199 13.87 0.45 6.28
N LEU A 200 13.37 1.27 7.21
CA LEU A 200 13.85 1.30 8.60
C LEU A 200 13.30 0.08 9.37
N SER A 201 14.20 -0.82 9.74
CA SER A 201 13.91 -1.96 10.63
C SER A 201 14.13 -1.63 12.11
N THR A 202 14.93 -0.60 12.39
CA THR A 202 15.22 -0.08 13.73
C THR A 202 15.47 1.43 13.69
N LEU A 203 15.41 2.07 14.86
CA LEU A 203 15.72 3.49 15.06
C LEU A 203 16.83 3.65 16.12
N PRO A 204 17.69 4.68 16.02
CA PRO A 204 18.70 4.98 17.03
C PRO A 204 18.03 5.35 18.36
N ALA A 205 18.68 5.06 19.49
CA ALA A 205 18.14 5.38 20.82
C ALA A 205 18.00 6.90 21.04
N GLU A 206 18.77 7.67 20.29
CA GLU A 206 18.89 9.11 20.30
C GLU A 206 17.62 9.85 19.83
N ILE A 207 16.81 9.25 18.94
CA ILE A 207 15.58 9.88 18.42
C ILE A 207 14.56 10.14 19.54
N TRP A 208 14.55 9.27 20.57
CA TRP A 208 13.67 9.35 21.74
C TRP A 208 14.09 10.43 22.76
N ASN A 209 15.13 11.21 22.46
CA ASN A 209 15.54 12.38 23.26
C ASN A 209 15.13 13.72 22.62
N LEU A 210 14.51 13.71 21.44
CA LEU A 210 14.01 14.90 20.75
C LEU A 210 12.68 15.39 21.35
N THR A 211 12.71 15.80 22.62
CA THR A 211 11.50 16.14 23.41
C THR A 211 10.65 17.30 22.87
N ASN A 212 11.13 18.01 21.84
CA ASN A 212 10.40 19.07 21.14
C ASN A 212 9.51 18.54 19.99
N LEU A 213 9.62 17.27 19.59
CA LEU A 213 8.79 16.68 18.55
C LEU A 213 7.30 16.74 18.91
N SER A 214 6.53 17.40 18.05
CA SER A 214 5.06 17.38 18.02
C SER A 214 4.51 16.42 16.96
N SER A 215 5.27 16.15 15.89
CA SER A 215 4.93 15.17 14.85
C SER A 215 6.08 14.17 14.68
N LEU A 216 5.75 12.87 14.76
CA LEU A 216 6.66 11.78 14.41
C LEU A 216 5.96 10.80 13.47
N GLU A 217 6.36 10.82 12.21
CA GLU A 217 5.76 10.01 11.15
C GLU A 217 6.76 8.90 10.74
N LEU A 218 6.36 7.64 10.95
CA LEU A 218 7.18 6.43 10.80
C LEU A 218 6.45 5.33 9.99
N TRP A 219 5.41 5.71 9.25
CA TRP A 219 4.55 4.80 8.50
C TRP A 219 5.29 4.09 7.35
N ASN A 220 4.76 3.00 6.80
CA ASN A 220 5.35 2.18 5.74
C ASN A 220 6.86 1.92 5.91
N ASN A 221 7.19 1.15 6.95
CA ASN A 221 8.55 0.78 7.34
C ASN A 221 8.60 -0.68 7.83
N GLN A 222 9.75 -1.11 8.36
CA GLN A 222 10.00 -2.50 8.78
C GLN A 222 10.10 -2.63 10.31
N LEU A 223 9.50 -1.72 11.08
CA LEU A 223 9.62 -1.68 12.54
C LEU A 223 8.79 -2.82 13.17
N THR A 224 9.46 -3.67 13.94
CA THR A 224 8.83 -4.78 14.69
C THR A 224 8.48 -4.43 16.14
N SER A 225 9.04 -3.34 16.67
CA SER A 225 8.81 -2.86 18.04
C SER A 225 9.17 -1.38 18.20
N ILE A 226 8.52 -0.71 19.16
CA ILE A 226 8.86 0.64 19.64
C ILE A 226 9.33 0.54 21.10
N PRO A 227 10.45 1.16 21.49
CA PRO A 227 10.96 1.08 22.86
C PRO A 227 10.19 2.00 23.82
N ALA A 228 10.20 1.66 25.11
CA ALA A 228 9.63 2.45 26.21
C ALA A 228 10.06 3.93 26.23
N ALA A 229 11.24 4.25 25.65
CA ALA A 229 11.74 5.61 25.51
C ALA A 229 10.81 6.55 24.71
N ILE A 230 9.84 6.03 23.94
CA ILE A 230 8.75 6.83 23.33
C ILE A 230 8.06 7.77 24.34
N GLY A 231 7.95 7.36 25.60
CA GLY A 231 7.35 8.17 26.67
C GLY A 231 8.10 9.47 27.02
N ASN A 232 9.33 9.64 26.54
CA ASN A 232 10.06 10.90 26.65
C ASN A 232 9.51 11.99 25.72
N LEU A 233 8.85 11.61 24.62
CA LEU A 233 8.39 12.53 23.58
C LEU A 233 7.03 13.14 23.96
N THR A 234 6.95 13.72 25.16
CA THR A 234 5.70 14.23 25.77
C THR A 234 5.04 15.38 25.01
N SER A 235 5.74 15.97 24.03
CA SER A 235 5.22 17.05 23.17
C SER A 235 4.44 16.54 21.96
N LEU A 236 4.43 15.22 21.68
CA LEU A 236 3.76 14.63 20.52
C LEU A 236 2.25 14.91 20.52
N THR A 237 1.79 15.43 19.39
CA THR A 237 0.37 15.60 19.01
C THR A 237 -0.01 14.65 17.86
N SER A 238 0.92 14.32 16.95
CA SER A 238 0.77 13.26 15.95
C SER A 238 1.85 12.18 16.11
N LEU A 239 1.43 10.92 16.12
CA LEU A 239 2.31 9.76 16.03
C LEU A 239 1.72 8.76 15.05
N ASN A 240 2.46 8.49 13.98
CA ASN A 240 2.03 7.61 12.90
C ASN A 240 3.01 6.47 12.71
N LEU A 241 2.50 5.26 12.89
CA LEU A 241 3.21 3.98 12.90
C LEU A 241 2.52 2.96 11.97
N GLY A 242 1.67 3.43 11.05
CA GLY A 242 0.94 2.56 10.10
C GLY A 242 1.85 1.81 9.13
N ASP A 243 1.35 0.78 8.43
CA ASP A 243 2.14 -0.08 7.52
C ASP A 243 3.48 -0.53 8.15
N ASN A 244 3.42 -1.26 9.26
CA ASN A 244 4.61 -1.75 9.97
C ASN A 244 4.39 -3.17 10.51
N GLN A 245 5.36 -3.70 11.27
CA GLN A 245 5.35 -5.07 11.78
C GLN A 245 5.16 -5.12 13.30
N LEU A 246 4.51 -4.11 13.89
CA LEU A 246 4.32 -4.00 15.34
C LEU A 246 3.29 -5.02 15.82
N SER A 247 3.74 -5.99 16.60
CA SER A 247 2.87 -6.96 17.30
C SER A 247 2.42 -6.48 18.68
N THR A 248 3.17 -5.55 19.28
CA THR A 248 2.91 -4.96 20.59
C THR A 248 3.40 -3.51 20.63
N LEU A 249 2.87 -2.73 21.59
CA LEU A 249 3.30 -1.37 21.88
C LEU A 249 3.79 -1.29 23.34
N PRO A 250 4.80 -0.44 23.64
CA PRO A 250 5.27 -0.22 25.00
C PRO A 250 4.19 0.46 25.86
N ALA A 251 4.22 0.28 27.18
CA ALA A 251 3.20 0.85 28.07
C ALA A 251 3.25 2.39 28.12
N GLU A 252 4.40 2.97 27.79
CA GLU A 252 4.72 4.38 27.87
C GLU A 252 4.02 5.22 26.78
N ILE A 253 3.63 4.61 25.65
CA ILE A 253 2.88 5.32 24.59
C ILE A 253 1.53 5.84 25.10
N TRP A 254 0.91 5.11 26.05
CA TRP A 254 -0.35 5.47 26.69
C TRP A 254 -0.22 6.58 27.74
N ASN A 255 0.96 7.18 27.89
CA ASN A 255 1.18 8.36 28.75
C ASN A 255 1.39 9.65 27.94
N LEU A 256 1.30 9.60 26.61
CA LEU A 256 1.42 10.76 25.73
C LEU A 256 0.11 11.56 25.71
N THR A 257 -0.26 12.19 26.83
CA THR A 257 -1.59 12.82 27.01
C THR A 257 -1.90 13.99 26.07
N ASN A 258 -0.89 14.52 25.35
CA ASN A 258 -1.04 15.56 24.34
C ASN A 258 -1.40 15.01 22.94
N LEU A 259 -1.35 13.68 22.75
CA LEU A 259 -1.54 13.04 21.46
C LEU A 259 -2.99 13.21 20.98
N SER A 260 -3.17 13.91 19.86
CA SER A 260 -4.46 14.13 19.19
C SER A 260 -4.70 13.19 18.02
N SER A 261 -3.62 12.71 17.38
CA SER A 261 -3.65 11.70 16.32
C SER A 261 -2.74 10.51 16.68
N LEU A 262 -3.32 9.31 16.73
CA LEU A 262 -2.59 8.05 16.85
C LEU A 262 -2.95 7.13 15.69
N ASN A 263 -1.99 6.91 14.80
CA ASN A 263 -2.18 6.10 13.60
C ASN A 263 -1.34 4.82 13.65
N LEU A 264 -2.01 3.67 13.55
CA LEU A 264 -1.48 2.32 13.77
C LEU A 264 -2.01 1.30 12.74
N TYR A 265 -2.55 1.75 11.60
CA TYR A 265 -3.14 0.83 10.60
C TYR A 265 -2.14 -0.19 10.03
N HIS A 266 -2.62 -1.30 9.50
CA HIS A 266 -1.82 -2.34 8.84
C HIS A 266 -0.57 -2.73 9.65
N ASN A 267 -0.84 -3.34 10.81
CA ASN A 267 0.14 -3.83 11.78
C ASN A 267 -0.31 -5.18 12.34
N GLN A 268 0.38 -5.71 13.36
CA GLN A 268 0.14 -7.05 13.90
C GLN A 268 -0.42 -7.01 15.33
N LEU A 269 -1.04 -5.89 15.74
CA LEU A 269 -1.51 -5.70 17.12
C LEU A 269 -2.70 -6.60 17.43
N THR A 270 -2.63 -7.37 18.52
CA THR A 270 -3.67 -8.32 18.94
C THR A 270 -4.64 -7.76 19.99
N SER A 271 -4.26 -6.69 20.69
CA SER A 271 -5.07 -6.03 21.73
C SER A 271 -4.59 -4.61 22.01
N ILE A 272 -5.52 -3.70 22.34
CA ILE A 272 -5.23 -2.38 22.92
C ILE A 272 -5.59 -2.41 24.41
N PRO A 273 -4.73 -1.93 25.34
CA PRO A 273 -5.00 -1.95 26.76
C PRO A 273 -5.92 -0.80 27.20
N ALA A 274 -6.60 -0.98 28.33
CA ALA A 274 -7.41 0.04 29.01
C ALA A 274 -6.67 1.38 29.28
N ALA A 275 -5.33 1.36 29.31
CA ALA A 275 -4.51 2.57 29.42
C ALA A 275 -4.74 3.59 28.30
N ILE A 276 -5.35 3.19 27.17
CA ILE A 276 -5.85 4.11 26.12
C ILE A 276 -6.70 5.26 26.68
N ALA A 277 -7.40 5.05 27.82
CA ALA A 277 -8.16 6.07 28.54
C ALA A 277 -7.37 7.36 28.87
N ASN A 278 -6.04 7.24 29.01
CA ASN A 278 -5.15 8.36 29.33
C ASN A 278 -4.95 9.33 28.16
N LEU A 279 -5.21 8.91 26.92
CA LEU A 279 -5.04 9.73 25.72
C LEU A 279 -6.25 10.67 25.55
N THR A 280 -6.53 11.49 26.56
CA THR A 280 -7.74 12.31 26.63
C THR A 280 -7.83 13.39 25.54
N SER A 281 -6.71 13.72 24.90
CA SER A 281 -6.64 14.69 23.79
C SER A 281 -6.90 14.07 22.42
N LEU A 282 -7.05 12.73 22.35
CA LEU A 282 -7.15 11.98 21.10
C LEU A 282 -8.46 12.30 20.38
N SER A 283 -8.35 12.84 19.15
CA SER A 283 -9.47 13.06 18.24
C SER A 283 -9.48 12.07 17.08
N SER A 284 -8.30 11.62 16.64
CA SER A 284 -8.11 10.68 15.54
C SER A 284 -7.42 9.40 16.01
N LEU A 285 -8.11 8.26 15.90
CA LEU A 285 -7.58 6.94 16.23
C LEU A 285 -7.80 5.95 15.08
N ASN A 286 -6.71 5.43 14.54
CA ASN A 286 -6.75 4.46 13.45
C ASN A 286 -5.98 3.19 13.79
N LEU A 287 -6.73 2.09 13.84
CA LEU A 287 -6.32 0.74 14.19
C LEU A 287 -6.74 -0.26 13.09
N ARG A 288 -7.03 0.24 11.89
CA ARG A 288 -7.44 -0.53 10.70
C ARG A 288 -6.46 -1.67 10.38
N ASP A 289 -6.95 -2.76 9.77
CA ASP A 289 -6.16 -3.87 9.23
C ASP A 289 -5.12 -4.43 10.23
N ASN A 290 -5.58 -4.74 11.45
CA ASN A 290 -4.77 -5.32 12.54
C ASN A 290 -5.36 -6.68 12.99
N GLN A 291 -4.84 -7.24 14.07
CA GLN A 291 -5.26 -8.55 14.61
C GLN A 291 -6.10 -8.41 15.89
N LEU A 292 -6.75 -7.25 16.11
CA LEU A 292 -7.48 -6.96 17.34
C LEU A 292 -8.70 -7.88 17.48
N THR A 293 -8.84 -8.52 18.64
CA THR A 293 -9.94 -9.47 18.92
C THR A 293 -11.09 -8.86 19.72
N SER A 294 -10.87 -7.72 20.38
CA SER A 294 -11.84 -7.00 21.18
C SER A 294 -11.49 -5.51 21.31
N ILE A 295 -12.50 -4.68 21.59
CA ILE A 295 -12.34 -3.23 21.82
C ILE A 295 -12.35 -3.01 23.35
N PRO A 296 -11.31 -2.40 23.96
CA PRO A 296 -11.36 -2.04 25.38
C PRO A 296 -12.48 -1.03 25.65
N LEU A 297 -13.21 -1.19 26.76
CA LEU A 297 -14.37 -0.37 27.10
C LEU A 297 -14.03 1.12 27.28
N GLU A 298 -12.75 1.39 27.53
CA GLU A 298 -12.19 2.71 27.74
C GLU A 298 -12.18 3.60 26.48
N ILE A 299 -12.16 3.02 25.28
CA ILE A 299 -12.24 3.79 24.01
C ILE A 299 -13.57 4.56 23.95
N TRP A 300 -14.65 4.01 24.48
CA TRP A 300 -15.97 4.66 24.53
C TRP A 300 -16.06 5.84 25.52
N ASN A 301 -14.96 6.19 26.19
CA ASN A 301 -14.87 7.38 27.05
C ASN A 301 -13.97 8.48 26.45
N LEU A 302 -13.38 8.26 25.27
CA LEU A 302 -12.55 9.25 24.56
C LEU A 302 -13.44 10.25 23.81
N THR A 303 -14.18 11.08 24.55
CA THR A 303 -15.22 11.96 24.00
C THR A 303 -14.72 13.02 23.01
N ASN A 304 -13.41 13.18 22.85
CA ASN A 304 -12.80 14.07 21.85
C ASN A 304 -12.64 13.41 20.47
N LEU A 305 -12.88 12.10 20.33
CA LEU A 305 -12.81 11.41 19.04
C LEU A 305 -13.77 12.02 18.01
N ASP A 306 -13.18 12.49 16.90
CA ASP A 306 -13.84 12.82 15.64
C ASP A 306 -13.72 11.66 14.62
N TRP A 307 -12.64 10.86 14.71
CA TRP A 307 -12.38 9.74 13.81
C TRP A 307 -12.01 8.46 14.56
N LEU A 308 -12.77 7.39 14.35
CA LEU A 308 -12.46 6.06 14.89
C LEU A 308 -12.50 5.00 13.78
N ASN A 309 -11.32 4.49 13.42
CA ASN A 309 -11.17 3.46 12.41
C ASN A 309 -10.60 2.15 12.99
N LEU A 310 -11.38 1.09 12.88
CA LEU A 310 -11.17 -0.26 13.40
C LEU A 310 -11.49 -1.33 12.33
N GLU A 311 -11.61 -0.93 11.06
CA GLU A 311 -11.94 -1.83 9.93
C GLU A 311 -10.90 -2.96 9.78
N GLY A 312 -11.29 -4.13 9.28
CA GLY A 312 -10.34 -5.18 8.86
C GLY A 312 -9.63 -5.87 10.03
N ASN A 313 -10.32 -6.03 11.16
CA ASN A 313 -9.80 -6.67 12.36
C ASN A 313 -10.55 -7.99 12.67
N GLN A 314 -10.27 -8.58 13.83
CA GLN A 314 -10.91 -9.81 14.30
C GLN A 314 -11.88 -9.53 15.47
N LEU A 315 -12.46 -8.33 15.51
CA LEU A 315 -13.22 -7.85 16.68
C LEU A 315 -14.50 -8.65 16.86
N THR A 316 -14.69 -9.20 18.06
CA THR A 316 -15.83 -10.03 18.45
C THR A 316 -16.71 -9.34 19.50
N GLY A 317 -17.90 -9.92 19.77
CA GLY A 317 -18.87 -9.36 20.71
C GLY A 317 -19.77 -8.31 20.06
N SER A 318 -20.48 -7.51 20.86
CA SER A 318 -21.46 -6.53 20.39
C SER A 318 -20.97 -5.09 20.53
N ILE A 319 -21.35 -4.22 19.59
CA ILE A 319 -21.18 -2.76 19.73
C ILE A 319 -21.97 -2.31 20.97
N PRO A 320 -21.32 -1.77 22.02
CA PRO A 320 -22.01 -1.44 23.27
C PRO A 320 -22.70 -0.09 23.20
N ALA A 321 -23.78 0.10 23.97
CA ALA A 321 -24.49 1.36 24.14
C ALA A 321 -23.58 2.57 24.49
N ALA A 322 -22.42 2.31 25.11
CA ALA A 322 -21.40 3.32 25.40
C ALA A 322 -20.87 4.04 24.14
N ILE A 323 -21.06 3.50 22.94
CA ILE A 323 -20.77 4.21 21.67
C ILE A 323 -21.39 5.62 21.65
N GLY A 324 -22.59 5.79 22.22
CA GLY A 324 -23.31 7.06 22.29
C GLY A 324 -22.66 8.15 23.15
N ASN A 325 -21.56 7.85 23.86
CA ASN A 325 -20.75 8.84 24.57
C ASN A 325 -19.87 9.67 23.63
N LEU A 326 -19.52 9.16 22.44
CA LEU A 326 -18.56 9.77 21.52
C LEU A 326 -19.20 10.89 20.68
N THR A 327 -19.87 11.86 21.32
CA THR A 327 -20.77 12.82 20.64
C THR A 327 -20.10 13.76 19.62
N ASN A 328 -18.77 13.82 19.59
CA ASN A 328 -17.98 14.55 18.60
C ASN A 328 -17.64 13.71 17.35
N LEU A 329 -17.94 12.41 17.35
CA LEU A 329 -17.53 11.47 16.31
C LEU A 329 -18.20 11.80 14.96
N VAL A 330 -17.37 11.92 13.92
CA VAL A 330 -17.73 12.26 12.55
C VAL A 330 -17.70 11.03 11.65
N GLU A 331 -16.74 10.12 11.85
CA GLU A 331 -16.68 8.84 11.11
C GLU A 331 -16.45 7.64 12.04
N LEU A 332 -17.25 6.59 11.85
CA LEU A 332 -17.16 5.33 12.60
C LEU A 332 -16.96 4.16 11.62
N HIS A 333 -15.76 3.62 11.56
CA HIS A 333 -15.41 2.50 10.69
C HIS A 333 -15.13 1.23 11.52
N LEU A 334 -16.05 0.27 11.45
CA LEU A 334 -16.02 -1.03 12.12
C LEU A 334 -16.20 -2.19 11.12
N GLY A 335 -16.10 -1.92 9.82
CA GLY A 335 -16.36 -2.91 8.77
C GLY A 335 -15.35 -4.07 8.75
N ASN A 336 -15.66 -5.14 8.00
CA ASN A 336 -14.80 -6.32 7.83
C ASN A 336 -14.28 -6.87 9.18
N ASN A 337 -15.20 -7.27 10.05
CA ASN A 337 -14.93 -7.72 11.42
C ASN A 337 -15.87 -8.89 11.81
N GLN A 338 -15.85 -9.31 13.07
CA GLN A 338 -16.65 -10.42 13.60
C GLN A 338 -17.68 -9.95 14.65
N LEU A 339 -18.17 -8.71 14.54
CA LEU A 339 -19.10 -8.10 15.49
C LEU A 339 -20.50 -8.73 15.35
N THR A 340 -21.18 -8.89 16.48
CA THR A 340 -22.42 -9.66 16.67
C THR A 340 -23.48 -8.84 17.44
N GLY A 341 -24.69 -9.37 17.57
CA GLY A 341 -25.77 -8.69 18.28
C GLY A 341 -26.34 -7.52 17.48
N SER A 342 -27.12 -6.64 18.12
CA SER A 342 -27.77 -5.51 17.47
C SER A 342 -26.92 -4.25 17.45
N ILE A 343 -27.13 -3.41 16.43
CA ILE A 343 -26.69 -2.01 16.47
C ILE A 343 -27.44 -1.33 17.64
N PRO A 344 -26.74 -0.66 18.58
CA PRO A 344 -27.38 -0.01 19.73
C PRO A 344 -28.15 1.25 19.31
N THR A 345 -29.27 1.54 19.98
CA THR A 345 -30.08 2.75 19.71
C THR A 345 -29.34 4.03 20.04
N GLU A 346 -28.39 3.97 20.97
CA GLU A 346 -27.50 5.06 21.37
C GLU A 346 -26.59 5.58 20.24
N ILE A 347 -26.48 4.88 19.11
CA ILE A 347 -25.80 5.42 17.91
C ILE A 347 -26.47 6.72 17.42
N GLY A 348 -27.78 6.88 17.63
CA GLY A 348 -28.53 8.09 17.30
C GLY A 348 -28.24 9.31 18.19
N ASN A 349 -27.43 9.16 19.24
CA ASN A 349 -26.93 10.29 20.05
C ASN A 349 -25.79 11.04 19.34
N LEU A 350 -25.16 10.43 18.34
CA LEU A 350 -23.92 10.89 17.73
C LEU A 350 -24.19 11.89 16.59
N ALA A 351 -24.81 13.01 16.93
CA ALA A 351 -25.30 14.01 15.98
C ALA A 351 -24.24 14.60 15.02
N SER A 352 -22.94 14.42 15.30
CA SER A 352 -21.83 14.84 14.44
C SER A 352 -21.49 13.84 13.33
N LEU A 353 -22.03 12.61 13.35
CA LEU A 353 -21.68 11.57 12.39
C LEU A 353 -22.07 11.92 10.96
N ARG A 354 -21.09 11.78 10.07
CA ARG A 354 -21.19 11.85 8.61
C ARG A 354 -21.09 10.47 7.98
N TYR A 355 -20.25 9.56 8.50
CA TYR A 355 -20.05 8.23 7.93
C TYR A 355 -20.17 7.10 8.95
N ILE A 356 -20.96 6.07 8.61
CA ILE A 356 -21.11 4.82 9.37
C ILE A 356 -20.79 3.64 8.45
N LEU A 357 -19.68 2.95 8.73
CA LEU A 357 -19.26 1.72 8.02
C LEU A 357 -19.26 0.54 9.00
N LEU A 358 -20.36 -0.24 9.03
CA LEU A 358 -20.48 -1.48 9.82
C LEU A 358 -20.54 -2.75 8.95
N TYR A 359 -20.27 -2.60 7.65
CA TYR A 359 -20.42 -3.65 6.64
C TYR A 359 -19.49 -4.84 6.85
N GLY A 360 -19.87 -6.04 6.39
CA GLY A 360 -19.02 -7.23 6.53
C GLY A 360 -18.81 -7.64 7.98
N ASN A 361 -19.91 -7.83 8.71
CA ASN A 361 -19.94 -8.27 10.10
C ASN A 361 -21.03 -9.36 10.30
N GLN A 362 -21.31 -9.72 11.54
CA GLN A 362 -22.35 -10.67 11.94
C GLN A 362 -23.45 -9.97 12.76
N LEU A 363 -23.74 -8.69 12.45
CA LEU A 363 -24.75 -7.89 13.16
C LEU A 363 -26.16 -8.39 12.83
N THR A 364 -27.05 -8.34 13.81
CA THR A 364 -28.37 -8.99 13.85
C THR A 364 -29.45 -8.02 14.38
N GLY A 365 -30.71 -8.46 14.40
CA GLY A 365 -31.82 -7.61 14.84
C GLY A 365 -32.16 -6.52 13.83
N SER A 366 -32.92 -5.51 14.25
CA SER A 366 -33.37 -4.42 13.37
C SER A 366 -32.39 -3.25 13.33
N ILE A 367 -32.36 -2.54 12.20
CA ILE A 367 -31.72 -1.22 12.10
C ILE A 367 -32.47 -0.25 13.04
N PRO A 368 -31.80 0.43 13.99
CA PRO A 368 -32.44 1.37 14.91
C PRO A 368 -33.12 2.54 14.19
N ALA A 369 -34.31 2.93 14.66
CA ALA A 369 -35.02 4.11 14.14
C ALA A 369 -34.28 5.41 14.47
N GLU A 370 -33.49 5.40 15.54
CA GLU A 370 -32.67 6.50 16.04
C GLU A 370 -31.56 6.93 15.07
N ILE A 371 -31.23 6.11 14.05
CA ILE A 371 -30.37 6.53 12.93
C ILE A 371 -31.02 7.68 12.13
N GLY A 372 -32.35 7.77 12.10
CA GLY A 372 -33.09 8.89 11.51
C GLY A 372 -32.88 10.25 12.21
N ASN A 373 -32.22 10.27 13.38
CA ASN A 373 -31.84 11.51 14.07
C ASN A 373 -30.51 12.11 13.54
N LEU A 374 -29.72 11.35 12.78
CA LEU A 374 -28.36 11.71 12.37
C LEU A 374 -28.37 12.65 11.16
N ALA A 375 -28.89 13.87 11.33
CA ALA A 375 -29.12 14.82 10.23
C ALA A 375 -27.87 15.20 9.41
N ASN A 376 -26.65 14.97 9.92
CA ASN A 376 -25.39 15.20 9.22
C ASN A 376 -24.86 13.96 8.47
N LEU A 377 -25.62 12.86 8.41
CA LEU A 377 -25.15 11.59 7.84
C LEU A 377 -25.10 11.64 6.30
N ASP A 378 -23.88 11.71 5.77
CA ASP A 378 -23.58 11.72 4.33
C ASP A 378 -23.47 10.29 3.76
N GLY A 379 -23.16 9.28 4.59
CA GLY A 379 -23.03 7.89 4.12
C GLY A 379 -23.24 6.81 5.17
N LEU A 380 -23.98 5.76 4.78
CA LEU A 380 -24.34 4.64 5.65
C LEU A 380 -24.19 3.30 4.93
N ASN A 381 -23.28 2.45 5.39
CA ASN A 381 -23.06 1.10 4.86
C ASN A 381 -23.15 0.05 5.98
N LEU A 382 -24.25 -0.71 5.94
CA LEU A 382 -24.53 -1.86 6.81
C LEU A 382 -24.53 -3.18 6.02
N GLY A 383 -24.03 -3.17 4.78
CA GLY A 383 -24.09 -4.30 3.87
C GLY A 383 -23.35 -5.55 4.35
N ASN A 384 -23.71 -6.73 3.85
CA ASN A 384 -23.10 -8.02 4.21
C ASN A 384 -23.12 -8.28 5.73
N ASN A 385 -24.33 -8.38 6.27
CA ASN A 385 -24.65 -8.62 7.69
C ASN A 385 -25.90 -9.54 7.80
N GLN A 386 -26.40 -9.77 9.03
CA GLN A 386 -27.59 -10.58 9.32
C GLN A 386 -28.74 -9.70 9.86
N LEU A 387 -28.87 -8.45 9.40
CA LEU A 387 -29.89 -7.50 9.85
C LEU A 387 -31.28 -7.88 9.32
N THR A 388 -32.31 -7.63 10.13
CA THR A 388 -33.69 -8.11 9.96
C THR A 388 -34.72 -6.99 10.17
N GLY A 389 -36.01 -7.26 10.01
CA GLY A 389 -37.06 -6.25 10.12
C GLY A 389 -37.11 -5.33 8.90
N SER A 390 -37.71 -4.15 9.03
CA SER A 390 -37.85 -3.16 7.95
C SER A 390 -36.75 -2.10 7.98
N ILE A 391 -36.53 -1.44 6.85
CA ILE A 391 -35.76 -0.18 6.79
C ILE A 391 -36.52 0.89 7.61
N PRO A 392 -35.87 1.64 8.53
CA PRO A 392 -36.52 2.68 9.31
C PRO A 392 -36.79 3.96 8.48
N GLU A 393 -37.55 4.89 9.07
CA GLU A 393 -37.91 6.19 8.47
C GLU A 393 -36.69 7.14 8.37
N ILE A 394 -35.85 6.95 7.35
CA ILE A 394 -34.64 7.76 7.11
C ILE A 394 -34.82 8.90 6.09
N GLY A 395 -36.03 9.15 5.60
CA GLY A 395 -36.30 10.20 4.59
C GLY A 395 -36.07 11.65 5.06
N ASN A 396 -35.60 11.84 6.30
CA ASN A 396 -35.14 13.12 6.84
C ASN A 396 -33.61 13.32 6.72
N LEU A 397 -32.85 12.27 6.32
CA LEU A 397 -31.39 12.31 6.18
C LEU A 397 -31.00 12.94 4.83
N THR A 398 -31.36 14.21 4.61
CA THR A 398 -31.28 14.85 3.28
C THR A 398 -29.86 15.06 2.75
N ASN A 399 -28.83 14.91 3.59
CA ASN A 399 -27.42 14.98 3.18
C ASN A 399 -26.87 13.62 2.66
N LEU A 400 -27.65 12.54 2.76
CA LEU A 400 -27.20 11.19 2.45
C LEU A 400 -26.87 11.03 0.96
N ASP A 401 -25.59 10.80 0.66
CA ASP A 401 -24.99 10.71 -0.67
C ASP A 401 -24.79 9.23 -1.12
N TRP A 402 -24.63 8.32 -0.16
CA TRP A 402 -24.72 6.87 -0.41
C TRP A 402 -25.35 6.05 0.72
N PHE A 403 -26.07 5.00 0.32
CA PHE A 403 -26.83 4.14 1.24
C PHE A 403 -26.78 2.66 0.84
N TYR A 404 -26.06 1.84 1.61
CA TYR A 404 -25.83 0.43 1.31
C TYR A 404 -26.33 -0.48 2.43
N LEU A 405 -27.39 -1.24 2.16
CA LEU A 405 -27.98 -2.25 3.04
C LEU A 405 -27.95 -3.66 2.43
N ASN A 406 -27.20 -3.83 1.34
CA ASN A 406 -27.18 -5.06 0.55
C ASN A 406 -26.75 -6.31 1.34
N LYS A 407 -27.12 -7.52 0.88
CA LYS A 407 -26.77 -8.79 1.53
C LYS A 407 -27.11 -8.81 3.03
N ASN A 408 -28.41 -8.71 3.32
CA ASN A 408 -28.99 -8.76 4.66
C ASN A 408 -30.32 -9.55 4.61
N GLN A 409 -31.01 -9.67 5.74
CA GLN A 409 -32.30 -10.35 5.88
C GLN A 409 -33.46 -9.35 6.07
N LEU A 410 -33.35 -8.14 5.51
CA LEU A 410 -34.37 -7.09 5.65
C LEU A 410 -35.64 -7.43 4.88
N THR A 411 -36.79 -7.00 5.41
CA THR A 411 -38.14 -7.45 5.03
C THR A 411 -39.13 -6.29 4.95
N GLY A 412 -40.23 -6.52 4.22
CA GLY A 412 -41.31 -5.52 4.09
C GLY A 412 -41.04 -4.49 3.01
N THR A 413 -41.86 -3.43 2.97
CA THR A 413 -41.79 -2.42 1.92
C THR A 413 -40.63 -1.47 2.12
N ILE A 414 -39.92 -1.11 1.04
CA ILE A 414 -38.97 0.00 1.05
C ILE A 414 -39.75 1.31 1.39
N PRO A 415 -39.28 2.17 2.31
CA PRO A 415 -39.99 3.40 2.68
C PRO A 415 -40.18 4.34 1.48
N SER A 416 -41.38 4.88 1.29
CA SER A 416 -41.69 5.87 0.25
C SER A 416 -40.90 7.17 0.44
N GLU A 417 -40.51 7.45 1.67
CA GLU A 417 -39.84 8.66 2.13
C GLU A 417 -38.39 8.75 1.61
N LEU A 418 -37.86 7.65 1.03
CA LEU A 418 -36.61 7.70 0.26
C LEU A 418 -36.75 8.57 -1.01
N GLU A 419 -37.96 8.84 -1.50
CA GLU A 419 -38.20 9.83 -2.58
C GLU A 419 -37.65 11.23 -2.24
N ASN A 420 -37.50 11.56 -0.95
CA ASN A 420 -36.94 12.83 -0.48
C ASN A 420 -35.40 12.90 -0.56
N LEU A 421 -34.71 11.77 -0.75
CA LEU A 421 -33.26 11.71 -0.86
C LEU A 421 -32.85 12.09 -2.29
N SER A 422 -32.79 13.39 -2.57
CA SER A 422 -32.47 13.92 -3.89
C SER A 422 -31.00 13.68 -4.27
N ASP A 423 -30.09 13.84 -3.31
CA ASP A 423 -28.68 14.16 -3.55
C ASP A 423 -27.74 12.94 -3.54
N LEU A 424 -28.29 11.72 -3.48
CA LEU A 424 -27.60 10.43 -3.59
C LEU A 424 -26.78 10.34 -4.90
N SER A 425 -25.51 10.78 -4.89
CA SER A 425 -24.64 10.90 -6.06
C SER A 425 -23.75 9.67 -6.25
N TYR A 426 -23.37 9.00 -5.16
CA TYR A 426 -22.65 7.71 -5.20
C TYR A 426 -23.60 6.49 -5.15
N GLY A 427 -24.82 6.64 -4.63
CA GLY A 427 -25.95 5.74 -4.95
C GLY A 427 -26.51 4.88 -3.82
N MET A 428 -27.37 3.91 -4.17
CA MET A 428 -28.14 3.11 -3.23
C MET A 428 -28.18 1.61 -3.61
N ASP A 429 -27.72 0.75 -2.71
CA ASP A 429 -27.76 -0.71 -2.89
C ASP A 429 -28.50 -1.39 -1.73
N LEU A 430 -29.71 -1.87 -2.04
CA LEU A 430 -30.59 -2.66 -1.16
C LEU A 430 -30.67 -4.14 -1.61
N SER A 431 -29.84 -4.55 -2.58
CA SER A 431 -29.90 -5.88 -3.19
C SER A 431 -29.69 -7.02 -2.20
N CYS A 432 -30.10 -8.23 -2.58
CA CYS A 432 -29.90 -9.44 -1.77
C CYS A 432 -30.52 -9.30 -0.36
N ASN A 433 -31.78 -8.86 -0.34
CA ASN A 433 -32.66 -8.77 0.83
C ASN A 433 -34.03 -9.43 0.49
N LEU A 434 -35.00 -9.35 1.42
CA LEU A 434 -36.38 -9.82 1.28
C LEU A 434 -37.39 -8.66 1.22
N LEU A 435 -36.97 -7.53 0.64
CA LEU A 435 -37.73 -6.27 0.55
C LEU A 435 -38.72 -6.29 -0.63
N THR A 436 -39.81 -5.51 -0.52
CA THR A 436 -40.79 -5.28 -1.60
C THR A 436 -40.80 -3.82 -2.04
N ILE A 437 -40.84 -3.59 -3.36
CA ILE A 437 -40.90 -2.24 -3.95
C ILE A 437 -42.29 -1.62 -3.69
N PRO A 438 -42.40 -0.32 -3.33
CA PRO A 438 -43.65 0.42 -3.24
C PRO A 438 -44.51 0.34 -4.51
N THR A 439 -45.83 0.37 -4.33
CA THR A 439 -46.79 0.44 -5.44
C THR A 439 -47.03 1.87 -5.95
N SER A 440 -46.21 2.86 -5.54
CA SER A 440 -46.30 4.22 -6.06
C SER A 440 -45.56 4.33 -7.39
N GLN A 441 -46.21 4.90 -8.40
CA GLN A 441 -45.54 5.18 -9.67
C GLN A 441 -44.41 6.20 -9.51
N SER A 442 -44.53 7.18 -8.59
CA SER A 442 -43.45 8.14 -8.31
C SER A 442 -42.17 7.45 -7.81
N PHE A 443 -42.33 6.44 -6.95
CA PHE A 443 -41.21 5.63 -6.44
C PHE A 443 -40.55 4.80 -7.55
N ILE A 444 -41.37 4.17 -8.40
CA ILE A 444 -40.88 3.37 -9.54
C ILE A 444 -40.11 4.28 -10.51
N ASP A 445 -40.69 5.43 -10.87
CA ASP A 445 -40.05 6.42 -11.72
C ASP A 445 -38.75 6.98 -11.09
N PHE A 446 -38.72 7.21 -9.77
CA PHE A 446 -37.55 7.67 -9.00
C PHE A 446 -36.37 6.69 -9.04
N ILE A 447 -36.65 5.38 -9.07
CA ILE A 447 -35.65 4.32 -9.21
C ILE A 447 -35.22 4.18 -10.67
N ASP A 448 -36.17 4.03 -11.61
CA ASP A 448 -35.90 3.82 -13.03
C ASP A 448 -35.10 4.99 -13.64
N VAL A 449 -35.40 6.23 -13.26
CA VAL A 449 -34.67 7.42 -13.73
C VAL A 449 -33.20 7.38 -13.31
N ARG A 450 -32.87 6.90 -12.10
CA ARG A 450 -31.46 6.84 -11.65
C ARG A 450 -30.71 5.62 -12.18
N GLN A 451 -31.38 4.48 -12.36
CA GLN A 451 -30.80 3.36 -13.12
C GLN A 451 -30.50 3.74 -14.58
N GLY A 452 -31.31 4.62 -15.18
CA GLY A 452 -31.20 5.01 -16.60
C GLY A 452 -30.07 5.97 -16.97
N HIS A 453 -29.46 6.71 -16.03
CA HIS A 453 -28.53 7.82 -16.35
C HIS A 453 -27.03 7.46 -16.44
N SER A 454 -26.66 6.17 -16.31
CA SER A 454 -25.27 5.69 -16.36
C SER A 454 -24.60 5.85 -17.74
N SER A 455 -24.07 7.05 -18.01
CA SER A 455 -23.35 7.40 -19.25
C SER A 455 -21.85 7.68 -19.07
N SER A 456 -21.28 7.32 -17.92
CA SER A 456 -19.83 7.35 -17.65
C SER A 456 -19.27 5.97 -17.30
N TYR A 457 -17.96 5.78 -17.45
CA TYR A 457 -17.29 4.47 -17.35
C TYR A 457 -17.25 3.82 -15.96
N PHE A 458 -17.79 4.50 -14.94
CA PHE A 458 -17.75 4.09 -13.52
C PHE A 458 -19.13 3.85 -12.88
N GLN A 459 -20.25 4.11 -13.58
CA GLN A 459 -21.54 4.39 -12.91
C GLN A 459 -22.62 3.28 -13.00
N LYS A 460 -22.24 2.04 -13.33
CA LYS A 460 -23.21 1.02 -13.77
C LYS A 460 -23.96 0.24 -12.70
N ASP A 461 -23.45 0.16 -11.47
CA ASP A 461 -23.84 -0.90 -10.53
C ASP A 461 -24.51 -0.41 -9.22
N TYR A 462 -24.58 0.91 -8.99
CA TYR A 462 -24.90 1.50 -7.68
C TYR A 462 -26.39 1.83 -7.42
N TRP A 463 -27.33 1.25 -8.17
CA TRP A 463 -28.78 1.47 -7.96
C TRP A 463 -29.57 0.17 -8.01
N LYS A 464 -29.43 -0.67 -6.97
CA LYS A 464 -30.05 -2.01 -6.92
C LYS A 464 -31.10 -2.11 -5.82
N THR A 465 -32.32 -2.47 -6.20
CA THR A 465 -33.48 -2.63 -5.29
C THR A 465 -34.06 -4.06 -5.29
N THR A 466 -33.47 -4.97 -6.06
CA THR A 466 -33.96 -6.33 -6.29
C THR A 466 -32.90 -7.37 -5.96
N GLN A 467 -33.31 -8.64 -5.88
CA GLN A 467 -32.36 -9.74 -6.05
C GLN A 467 -31.98 -9.82 -7.54
N ASP A 468 -30.74 -9.51 -7.86
CA ASP A 468 -30.16 -9.91 -9.14
C ASP A 468 -29.72 -11.38 -9.09
N GLY A 469 -29.45 -11.99 -10.26
CA GLY A 469 -29.08 -13.40 -10.37
C GLY A 469 -27.69 -13.76 -9.79
N THR A 470 -26.99 -12.81 -9.16
CA THR A 470 -25.70 -13.01 -8.47
C THR A 470 -25.82 -12.84 -6.96
N CYS A 471 -27.01 -12.51 -6.45
CA CYS A 471 -27.26 -12.46 -5.01
C CYS A 471 -27.09 -13.85 -4.36
N PRO A 472 -26.22 -14.00 -3.35
CA PRO A 472 -26.16 -15.23 -2.57
C PRO A 472 -27.49 -15.41 -1.82
N THR A 473 -28.09 -16.58 -1.96
CA THR A 473 -29.34 -16.93 -1.29
C THR A 473 -29.09 -17.53 0.09
N ALA A 474 -30.14 -17.67 0.90
CA ALA A 474 -30.14 -18.72 1.91
C ALA A 474 -29.97 -20.08 1.20
N PRO A 475 -29.18 -21.02 1.74
CA PRO A 475 -28.78 -22.20 1.02
C PRO A 475 -29.98 -23.13 0.75
N SER A 476 -29.88 -23.90 -0.33
CA SER A 476 -30.89 -24.89 -0.72
C SER A 476 -31.07 -25.93 0.38
N ALA A 477 -32.34 -26.20 0.73
CA ALA A 477 -32.64 -27.13 1.81
C ALA A 477 -32.09 -28.54 1.53
N ALA A 478 -31.55 -29.16 2.58
CA ALA A 478 -31.27 -30.58 2.56
C ALA A 478 -32.55 -31.37 2.23
N THR A 479 -32.41 -32.46 1.49
CA THR A 479 -33.53 -33.37 1.16
C THR A 479 -33.14 -34.80 1.51
N LEU A 480 -34.11 -35.72 1.47
CA LEU A 480 -33.89 -37.14 1.77
C LEU A 480 -33.19 -37.38 3.13
N LEU A 481 -33.48 -36.53 4.13
CA LEU A 481 -32.97 -36.70 5.49
C LEU A 481 -33.49 -38.03 6.06
N ASN A 482 -32.59 -39.00 6.14
CA ASN A 482 -32.81 -40.31 6.74
C ASN A 482 -32.08 -40.36 8.08
N ALA A 483 -32.73 -40.92 9.09
CA ALA A 483 -32.10 -41.25 10.37
C ALA A 483 -31.83 -42.75 10.45
N THR A 484 -30.61 -43.15 10.08
CA THR A 484 -30.17 -44.54 10.11
C THR A 484 -29.77 -44.91 11.53
N VAL A 485 -30.44 -45.91 12.08
CA VAL A 485 -30.19 -46.37 13.45
C VAL A 485 -28.99 -47.31 13.45
N VAL A 486 -27.84 -46.83 13.94
CA VAL A 486 -26.55 -47.55 13.88
C VAL A 486 -26.30 -48.35 15.16
N SER A 487 -26.54 -47.73 16.31
CA SER A 487 -26.38 -48.38 17.60
C SER A 487 -27.37 -47.84 18.62
N GLN A 488 -27.39 -48.46 19.78
CA GLN A 488 -28.14 -48.06 20.97
C GLN A 488 -27.93 -46.62 21.41
N THR A 489 -26.72 -46.15 21.20
CA THR A 489 -26.27 -44.82 21.62
C THR A 489 -25.99 -43.94 20.40
N GLN A 490 -26.38 -44.38 19.19
CA GLN A 490 -26.01 -43.72 17.94
C GLN A 490 -27.08 -43.81 16.85
N ILE A 491 -27.55 -42.65 16.39
CA ILE A 491 -28.32 -42.49 15.16
C ILE A 491 -27.46 -41.68 14.19
N ASN A 492 -27.16 -42.27 13.02
CA ASN A 492 -26.51 -41.54 11.95
C ASN A 492 -27.59 -40.91 11.08
N LEU A 493 -27.68 -39.58 11.15
CA LEU A 493 -28.38 -38.79 10.16
C LEU A 493 -27.58 -38.80 8.87
N SER A 494 -28.28 -38.92 7.74
CA SER A 494 -27.72 -38.75 6.40
C SER A 494 -28.73 -38.02 5.54
N TRP A 495 -28.32 -36.97 4.84
CA TRP A 495 -29.15 -36.19 3.94
C TRP A 495 -28.49 -36.03 2.59
N THR A 496 -29.31 -35.84 1.55
CA THR A 496 -28.84 -35.31 0.28
C THR A 496 -28.66 -33.82 0.44
N ASP A 497 -27.41 -33.38 0.37
CA ASP A 497 -27.06 -31.98 0.13
C ASP A 497 -27.56 -31.57 -1.26
N ASN A 498 -28.17 -30.39 -1.36
CA ASN A 498 -28.65 -29.80 -2.61
C ASN A 498 -28.14 -28.35 -2.77
N SER A 499 -27.26 -27.91 -1.88
CA SER A 499 -26.58 -26.62 -1.92
C SER A 499 -25.16 -26.77 -2.45
N ALA A 500 -24.50 -25.63 -2.68
CA ALA A 500 -23.09 -25.54 -3.05
C ALA A 500 -22.45 -24.24 -2.52
N ASP A 501 -23.09 -23.68 -1.49
CA ASP A 501 -22.98 -22.31 -0.98
C ASP A 501 -23.32 -22.24 0.53
N GLU A 502 -23.49 -23.39 1.16
CA GLU A 502 -23.64 -23.58 2.59
C GLU A 502 -22.26 -23.55 3.27
N THR A 503 -22.14 -22.86 4.41
CA THR A 503 -20.96 -22.97 5.27
C THR A 503 -21.07 -24.17 6.22
N GLY A 504 -22.24 -24.79 6.31
CA GLY A 504 -22.51 -25.93 7.17
C GLY A 504 -23.96 -26.37 7.22
N PHE A 505 -24.24 -27.38 8.05
CA PHE A 505 -25.59 -27.80 8.41
C PHE A 505 -25.84 -27.64 9.90
N LYS A 506 -26.89 -26.91 10.27
CA LYS A 506 -27.43 -26.87 11.63
C LYS A 506 -28.26 -28.14 11.85
N VAL A 507 -27.82 -28.97 12.78
CA VAL A 507 -28.53 -30.18 13.20
C VAL A 507 -29.20 -29.91 14.53
N GLU A 508 -30.52 -29.99 14.56
CA GLU A 508 -31.36 -29.81 15.73
C GLU A 508 -31.99 -31.14 16.13
N ARG A 509 -32.04 -31.43 17.43
CA ARG A 509 -32.74 -32.58 18.03
C ARG A 509 -33.78 -32.06 19.00
N ASP A 510 -35.04 -32.41 18.78
CA ASP A 510 -36.19 -31.97 19.57
C ASP A 510 -36.15 -30.44 19.83
N VAL A 511 -36.05 -29.69 18.71
CA VAL A 511 -35.88 -28.22 18.58
C VAL A 511 -34.67 -27.59 19.30
N THR A 512 -33.74 -28.40 19.81
CA THR A 512 -32.48 -27.92 20.42
C THR A 512 -31.32 -28.12 19.44
N LEU A 513 -30.54 -27.07 19.17
CA LEU A 513 -29.33 -27.18 18.33
C LEU A 513 -28.32 -28.15 18.99
N VAL A 514 -27.88 -29.16 18.25
CA VAL A 514 -26.87 -30.15 18.69
C VAL A 514 -25.49 -29.79 18.17
N ILE A 515 -25.39 -29.43 16.89
CA ILE A 515 -24.14 -29.07 16.22
C ILE A 515 -24.41 -28.20 14.99
N ILE A 516 -23.38 -27.44 14.58
CA ILE A 516 -23.26 -26.92 13.21
C ILE A 516 -22.10 -27.69 12.57
N THR A 517 -22.37 -28.47 11.52
CA THR A 517 -21.31 -29.18 10.77
C THR A 517 -20.58 -28.22 9.84
N ALA A 518 -19.45 -28.65 9.26
CA ALA A 518 -18.85 -27.96 8.11
C ALA A 518 -19.71 -28.12 6.84
N ALA A 519 -19.38 -27.33 5.82
CA ALA A 519 -19.91 -27.42 4.45
C ALA A 519 -19.76 -28.83 3.86
N ASN A 520 -20.65 -29.20 2.94
CA ASN A 520 -20.71 -30.47 2.19
C ASN A 520 -20.82 -31.74 3.08
N VAL A 521 -20.92 -31.58 4.40
CA VAL A 521 -21.14 -32.69 5.35
C VAL A 521 -22.57 -33.19 5.18
N THR A 522 -22.72 -34.32 4.49
CA THR A 522 -24.00 -34.99 4.20
C THR A 522 -24.48 -35.93 5.30
N SER A 523 -23.79 -36.02 6.44
CA SER A 523 -24.16 -36.90 7.54
C SER A 523 -23.67 -36.43 8.91
N TYR A 524 -24.39 -36.80 9.95
CA TYR A 524 -24.01 -36.55 11.34
C TYR A 524 -24.27 -37.79 12.20
N SER A 525 -23.26 -38.22 12.96
CA SER A 525 -23.37 -39.30 13.93
C SER A 525 -23.77 -38.72 15.29
N ASP A 526 -25.07 -38.64 15.58
CA ASP A 526 -25.52 -38.23 16.90
C ASP A 526 -25.29 -39.37 17.89
N THR A 527 -24.44 -39.13 18.88
CA THR A 527 -23.87 -40.16 19.78
C THR A 527 -24.13 -39.85 21.25
N GLY A 528 -24.06 -40.89 22.10
CA GLY A 528 -24.42 -40.79 23.52
C GLY A 528 -25.93 -40.86 23.78
N LEU A 529 -26.72 -41.29 22.79
CA LEU A 529 -28.17 -41.45 22.90
C LEU A 529 -28.57 -42.55 23.89
N THR A 530 -29.82 -42.52 24.39
CA THR A 530 -30.34 -43.52 25.33
C THR A 530 -30.90 -44.75 24.60
N CYS A 531 -30.55 -46.00 25.01
CA CYS A 531 -30.94 -47.21 24.26
C CYS A 531 -32.41 -47.62 24.40
N GLY A 532 -33.15 -47.57 23.27
CA GLY A 532 -34.61 -47.70 23.20
C GLY A 532 -35.39 -46.39 23.14
N THR A 533 -34.79 -45.27 22.72
CA THR A 533 -35.40 -43.92 22.75
C THR A 533 -35.62 -43.35 21.35
N THR A 534 -36.77 -42.70 21.14
CA THR A 534 -37.12 -41.99 19.90
C THR A 534 -36.73 -40.52 19.98
N TYR A 535 -36.14 -39.99 18.91
CA TYR A 535 -35.73 -38.59 18.78
C TYR A 535 -36.26 -38.00 17.46
N ASN A 536 -36.60 -36.71 17.46
CA ASN A 536 -36.98 -35.96 16.25
C ASN A 536 -35.84 -35.05 15.85
N TYR A 537 -35.46 -35.08 14.57
CA TYR A 537 -34.35 -34.32 14.03
C TYR A 537 -34.83 -33.30 12.98
N SER A 538 -34.17 -32.15 12.98
CA SER A 538 -34.29 -31.08 12.00
C SER A 538 -32.89 -30.81 11.44
N VAL A 539 -32.78 -30.68 10.12
CA VAL A 539 -31.55 -30.26 9.45
C VAL A 539 -31.85 -29.06 8.56
N LYS A 540 -31.03 -28.02 8.71
CA LYS A 540 -31.03 -26.82 7.86
C LYS A 540 -29.63 -26.63 7.30
N ALA A 541 -29.49 -26.37 6.00
CA ALA A 541 -28.27 -25.78 5.49
C ALA A 541 -28.15 -24.36 6.07
N THR A 542 -26.93 -23.87 6.29
CA THR A 542 -26.69 -22.52 6.83
C THR A 542 -25.52 -21.87 6.10
N ASN A 543 -25.62 -20.57 5.81
CA ASN A 543 -24.51 -19.74 5.32
C ASN A 543 -24.58 -18.34 5.94
N ALA A 544 -23.68 -17.44 5.53
CA ALA A 544 -23.63 -16.07 6.04
C ALA A 544 -24.91 -15.24 5.78
N ILE A 545 -25.73 -15.64 4.80
CA ILE A 545 -26.99 -14.96 4.43
C ILE A 545 -28.16 -15.49 5.28
N GLY A 546 -28.19 -16.79 5.60
CA GLY A 546 -29.20 -17.34 6.51
C GLY A 546 -29.31 -18.88 6.52
N ASP A 547 -30.42 -19.36 7.08
CA ASP A 547 -30.76 -20.79 7.17
C ASP A 547 -31.75 -21.21 6.08
N SER A 548 -31.61 -22.44 5.60
CA SER A 548 -32.59 -23.07 4.73
C SER A 548 -33.90 -23.36 5.45
N SER A 549 -34.96 -23.68 4.68
CA SER A 549 -36.10 -24.43 5.23
C SER A 549 -35.60 -25.74 5.86
N ALA A 550 -36.18 -26.12 7.01
CA ALA A 550 -35.80 -27.33 7.72
C ALA A 550 -36.42 -28.57 7.08
N VAL A 551 -35.61 -29.60 6.85
CA VAL A 551 -36.09 -30.97 6.59
C VAL A 551 -36.07 -31.77 7.90
N THR A 552 -37.06 -32.63 8.12
CA THR A 552 -37.25 -33.34 9.40
C THR A 552 -37.42 -34.85 9.24
N VAL A 553 -36.98 -35.59 10.26
CA VAL A 553 -37.11 -37.05 10.36
C VAL A 553 -37.19 -37.45 11.85
N SER A 554 -37.63 -38.68 12.15
CA SER A 554 -37.50 -39.26 13.48
C SER A 554 -37.09 -40.72 13.43
N ALA A 555 -36.39 -41.18 14.48
CA ALA A 555 -35.90 -42.56 14.59
C ALA A 555 -35.71 -42.98 16.05
N THR A 556 -35.65 -44.29 16.28
CA THR A 556 -35.59 -44.92 17.61
C THR A 556 -34.36 -45.81 17.74
N THR A 557 -33.56 -45.64 18.78
CA THR A 557 -32.35 -46.47 19.02
C THR A 557 -32.69 -47.93 19.39
N PRO A 558 -31.81 -48.92 19.08
CA PRO A 558 -32.02 -50.33 19.39
C PRO A 558 -31.63 -50.67 20.84
N ALA A 559 -31.67 -51.95 21.20
CA ALA A 559 -31.26 -52.48 22.50
C ALA A 559 -29.78 -52.98 22.54
N CYS A 560 -29.21 -52.97 23.75
CA CYS A 560 -27.85 -53.33 24.18
C CYS A 560 -26.93 -54.31 23.33
N SER A 561 -25.91 -53.92 22.52
CA SER A 561 -24.98 -54.75 21.66
C SER A 561 -23.92 -53.92 20.85
N GLY A 562 -22.84 -54.48 20.24
CA GLY A 562 -21.91 -53.66 19.38
C GLY A 562 -20.67 -54.34 18.70
N ASN A 563 -19.79 -53.49 18.11
CA ASN A 563 -18.41 -53.61 17.50
C ASN A 563 -18.20 -53.33 15.95
N PRO A 564 -17.01 -52.83 15.44
CA PRO A 564 -16.85 -52.05 14.16
C PRO A 564 -15.77 -52.52 13.09
N PRO A 565 -15.47 -51.77 11.97
CA PRO A 565 -14.67 -52.18 10.77
C PRO A 565 -13.27 -51.49 10.50
N ALA A 566 -12.84 -51.18 9.24
CA ALA A 566 -11.42 -51.20 8.73
C ALA A 566 -10.90 -50.04 7.76
N ASN A 567 -9.63 -50.17 7.28
CA ASN A 567 -8.62 -49.23 6.64
C ASN A 567 -8.88 -48.44 5.30
N ASN A 568 -7.99 -47.47 5.02
CA ASN A 568 -7.80 -46.59 3.84
C ASN A 568 -6.30 -46.54 3.31
N PRO A 569 -5.90 -45.61 2.39
CA PRO A 569 -4.53 -45.49 1.81
C PRO A 569 -3.89 -44.05 1.68
N PRO A 570 -2.58 -43.91 1.34
CA PRO A 570 -1.76 -42.68 1.52
C PRO A 570 -1.76 -41.60 0.41
N THR A 571 -1.14 -40.43 0.71
CA THR A 571 -1.03 -39.25 -0.17
C THR A 571 0.31 -38.47 -0.09
N PHE A 572 0.62 -37.65 -1.11
CA PHE A 572 1.69 -36.63 -1.09
C PHE A 572 1.11 -35.23 -0.78
N THR A 573 1.84 -34.40 -0.03
CA THR A 573 1.39 -33.04 0.37
C THR A 573 2.36 -31.91 -0.01
N SER A 574 3.53 -32.20 -0.58
CA SER A 574 4.54 -31.21 -0.99
C SER A 574 4.53 -30.89 -2.49
N THR A 575 4.80 -29.62 -2.83
CA THR A 575 4.89 -29.11 -4.22
C THR A 575 6.32 -29.20 -4.76
N ALA A 576 6.49 -29.78 -5.95
CA ALA A 576 7.80 -29.99 -6.57
C ALA A 576 8.47 -28.71 -7.11
N VAL A 577 9.80 -28.63 -6.97
CA VAL A 577 10.63 -27.56 -7.56
C VAL A 577 11.10 -27.97 -8.95
N ILE A 578 10.75 -27.16 -9.97
CA ILE A 578 10.83 -27.55 -11.40
C ILE A 578 11.91 -26.84 -12.23
N SER A 579 12.73 -25.97 -11.62
CA SER A 579 13.84 -25.29 -12.31
C SER A 579 15.05 -25.02 -11.39
N VAL A 580 16.22 -24.86 -12.00
CA VAL A 580 17.48 -24.40 -11.40
C VAL A 580 18.41 -23.92 -12.52
N ASP A 581 19.45 -23.14 -12.22
CA ASP A 581 20.46 -22.75 -13.20
C ASP A 581 21.64 -23.72 -13.20
N LYS A 582 22.37 -23.81 -14.33
CA LYS A 582 23.60 -24.63 -14.41
C LYS A 582 24.59 -24.23 -13.30
N ASP A 583 25.22 -25.23 -12.70
CA ASP A 583 26.20 -25.13 -11.60
C ASP A 583 25.65 -24.55 -10.26
N ALA A 584 24.36 -24.23 -10.16
CA ALA A 584 23.71 -23.84 -8.90
C ALA A 584 23.23 -25.06 -8.06
N LEU A 585 23.04 -24.89 -6.75
CA LEU A 585 22.56 -25.95 -5.85
C LEU A 585 21.03 -26.07 -5.89
N TYR A 586 20.52 -27.19 -6.38
CA TYR A 586 19.11 -27.58 -6.28
C TYR A 586 18.82 -28.29 -4.94
N THR A 587 17.65 -28.02 -4.35
CA THR A 587 17.11 -28.77 -3.20
C THR A 587 15.57 -28.77 -3.23
N TYR A 588 14.94 -29.90 -2.93
CA TYR A 588 13.49 -30.06 -2.75
C TYR A 588 13.22 -31.03 -1.59
N ASN A 589 12.34 -30.63 -0.66
CA ASN A 589 11.92 -31.43 0.49
C ASN A 589 10.48 -31.93 0.30
N ILE A 590 10.27 -33.22 0.54
CA ILE A 590 9.08 -34.00 0.21
C ILE A 590 8.33 -34.36 1.50
N ILE A 591 7.00 -34.31 1.48
CA ILE A 591 6.12 -34.66 2.61
C ILE A 591 4.95 -35.52 2.12
N THR A 592 4.58 -36.53 2.91
CA THR A 592 3.44 -37.45 2.68
C THR A 592 2.57 -37.59 3.93
N ASN A 593 1.34 -38.07 3.76
CA ASN A 593 0.39 -38.28 4.87
C ASN A 593 -0.59 -39.44 4.58
N ASP A 594 -1.01 -40.14 5.64
CA ASP A 594 -2.10 -41.12 5.63
C ASP A 594 -3.17 -40.74 6.69
N ILE A 595 -4.36 -41.34 6.60
CA ILE A 595 -5.46 -41.17 7.55
C ILE A 595 -5.56 -42.33 8.54
N ASP A 596 -5.00 -43.50 8.24
CA ASP A 596 -5.01 -44.64 9.15
C ASP A 596 -3.99 -44.52 10.29
N THR A 597 -4.42 -44.86 11.50
CA THR A 597 -3.66 -44.63 12.73
C THR A 597 -2.80 -45.83 13.13
N GLY A 598 -1.75 -46.09 12.33
CA GLY A 598 -0.73 -47.09 12.65
C GLY A 598 0.24 -47.45 11.51
N ASP A 599 -0.09 -47.10 10.27
CA ASP A 599 0.65 -47.52 9.09
C ASP A 599 1.95 -46.71 8.88
N SER A 600 2.88 -47.25 8.09
CA SER A 600 4.30 -46.83 8.07
C SER A 600 4.76 -46.43 6.68
N LEU A 601 4.82 -45.11 6.43
CA LEU A 601 5.11 -44.54 5.12
C LEU A 601 6.59 -44.67 4.72
N VAL A 602 6.85 -45.32 3.58
CA VAL A 602 8.16 -45.47 2.93
C VAL A 602 8.18 -44.70 1.62
N ILE A 603 9.23 -43.91 1.36
CA ILE A 603 9.34 -43.07 0.15
C ILE A 603 10.52 -43.50 -0.74
N SER A 604 10.32 -43.52 -2.05
CA SER A 604 11.39 -43.79 -3.02
C SER A 604 11.33 -42.85 -4.24
N ALA A 605 12.42 -42.80 -5.01
CA ALA A 605 12.52 -42.03 -6.25
C ALA A 605 12.82 -42.95 -7.45
N PRO A 606 11.80 -43.60 -8.07
CA PRO A 606 11.99 -44.52 -9.20
C PRO A 606 12.70 -43.91 -10.42
N THR A 607 12.54 -42.60 -10.65
CA THR A 607 13.17 -41.88 -11.77
C THR A 607 13.81 -40.60 -11.25
N LYS A 608 15.10 -40.36 -11.55
CA LYS A 608 15.80 -39.10 -11.30
C LYS A 608 17.06 -39.00 -12.15
N PRO A 609 17.59 -37.80 -12.47
CA PRO A 609 18.89 -37.66 -13.12
C PRO A 609 20.05 -38.10 -12.20
N ALA A 610 21.19 -38.42 -12.81
CA ALA A 610 22.35 -38.98 -12.10
C ALA A 610 23.01 -38.00 -11.10
N TRP A 611 22.96 -36.70 -11.37
CA TRP A 611 23.53 -35.63 -10.54
C TRP A 611 22.68 -35.29 -9.30
N LEU A 612 21.42 -35.77 -9.25
CA LEU A 612 20.47 -35.49 -8.17
C LEU A 612 20.43 -36.67 -7.19
N ASN A 613 20.75 -36.43 -5.93
CA ASN A 613 20.70 -37.42 -4.85
C ASN A 613 19.30 -37.45 -4.22
N PHE A 614 18.91 -38.59 -3.65
CA PHE A 614 17.66 -38.80 -2.93
C PHE A 614 17.96 -39.44 -1.56
N THR A 615 17.28 -38.97 -0.51
CA THR A 615 17.32 -39.55 0.84
C THR A 615 15.90 -39.65 1.39
N ASP A 616 15.47 -40.84 1.80
CA ASP A 616 14.25 -41.03 2.61
C ASP A 616 14.61 -40.84 4.09
N ASN A 617 13.80 -40.08 4.84
CA ASN A 617 14.00 -39.83 6.25
C ASN A 617 13.24 -40.83 7.15
N GLY A 618 12.42 -41.72 6.57
CA GLY A 618 11.74 -42.81 7.28
C GLY A 618 10.59 -42.38 8.20
N ASN A 619 10.04 -41.18 7.97
CA ASN A 619 9.00 -40.56 8.79
C ASN A 619 7.90 -39.89 7.94
N GLY A 620 7.68 -40.35 6.70
CA GLY A 620 6.81 -39.66 5.73
C GLY A 620 7.42 -38.39 5.14
N THR A 621 8.75 -38.21 5.20
CA THR A 621 9.46 -37.11 4.52
C THR A 621 10.73 -37.60 3.81
N ALA A 622 11.15 -36.88 2.77
CA ALA A 622 12.37 -37.19 2.02
C ALA A 622 12.99 -35.92 1.42
N THR A 623 14.23 -35.98 0.96
CA THR A 623 14.94 -34.84 0.34
C THR A 623 15.62 -35.23 -0.98
N LEU A 624 15.49 -34.37 -1.99
CA LEU A 624 16.26 -34.38 -3.23
C LEU A 624 17.25 -33.20 -3.24
N ASN A 625 18.53 -33.43 -3.55
CA ASN A 625 19.52 -32.33 -3.70
C ASN A 625 20.65 -32.66 -4.71
N GLY A 626 21.29 -31.63 -5.26
CA GLY A 626 22.40 -31.79 -6.21
C GLY A 626 22.71 -30.54 -7.02
N THR A 627 23.76 -30.58 -7.84
CA THR A 627 24.21 -29.47 -8.68
C THR A 627 24.33 -29.96 -10.13
N PRO A 628 23.61 -29.36 -11.11
CA PRO A 628 23.61 -29.81 -12.49
C PRO A 628 24.74 -29.18 -13.30
N THR A 629 25.63 -30.02 -13.82
CA THR A 629 26.74 -29.58 -14.69
C THR A 629 26.34 -29.42 -16.16
N GLU A 630 25.13 -29.83 -16.56
CA GLU A 630 24.65 -29.80 -17.95
C GLU A 630 23.22 -29.24 -18.04
N ILE A 631 23.01 -28.32 -18.99
CA ILE A 631 21.70 -27.73 -19.31
C ILE A 631 20.78 -28.77 -19.98
N GLY A 632 19.48 -28.66 -19.74
CA GLY A 632 18.49 -29.59 -20.30
C GLY A 632 17.27 -29.79 -19.42
N THR A 633 16.44 -30.76 -19.78
CA THR A 633 15.25 -31.15 -19.02
C THR A 633 15.35 -32.60 -18.56
N TYR A 634 14.98 -32.84 -17.30
CA TYR A 634 15.15 -34.12 -16.62
C TYR A 634 13.84 -34.54 -15.95
N ASN A 635 13.37 -35.77 -16.20
CA ASN A 635 12.16 -36.28 -15.57
C ASN A 635 12.47 -36.87 -14.19
N VAL A 636 11.57 -36.62 -13.23
CA VAL A 636 11.65 -37.11 -11.85
C VAL A 636 10.33 -37.78 -11.46
N THR A 637 10.42 -38.93 -10.80
CA THR A 637 9.28 -39.69 -10.26
C THR A 637 9.58 -40.04 -8.81
N LEU A 638 8.59 -39.84 -7.94
CA LEU A 638 8.58 -40.17 -6.51
C LEU A 638 7.43 -41.13 -6.23
N ARG A 639 7.59 -42.03 -5.25
CA ARG A 639 6.59 -43.02 -4.81
C ARG A 639 6.49 -43.05 -3.29
N VAL A 640 5.29 -43.23 -2.75
CA VAL A 640 5.01 -43.55 -1.34
C VAL A 640 4.22 -44.85 -1.21
N ASN A 641 4.46 -45.60 -0.13
CA ASN A 641 3.75 -46.83 0.23
C ASN A 641 3.52 -46.86 1.76
N ASP A 642 2.34 -47.30 2.19
CA ASP A 642 1.84 -47.46 3.59
C ASP A 642 2.06 -48.87 4.17
N GLY A 643 2.25 -49.86 3.30
CA GLY A 643 2.18 -51.30 3.57
C GLY A 643 1.10 -52.03 2.76
N THR A 644 0.21 -51.30 2.06
CA THR A 644 -0.93 -51.87 1.31
C THR A 644 -1.04 -51.38 -0.15
N VAL A 645 -0.69 -50.12 -0.45
CA VAL A 645 -0.90 -49.44 -1.74
C VAL A 645 0.29 -48.53 -2.11
N ASP A 646 0.71 -48.57 -3.39
CA ASP A 646 1.67 -47.61 -3.98
C ASP A 646 0.97 -46.37 -4.56
N VAL A 647 1.51 -45.17 -4.32
CA VAL A 647 1.07 -43.91 -4.93
C VAL A 647 2.26 -43.12 -5.49
N ASP A 648 2.14 -42.56 -6.70
CA ASP A 648 3.22 -41.87 -7.44
C ASP A 648 2.97 -40.36 -7.64
N GLN A 649 4.05 -39.56 -7.61
CA GLN A 649 4.12 -38.16 -8.08
C GLN A 649 5.20 -38.07 -9.18
N SER A 650 5.00 -37.30 -10.26
CA SER A 650 6.01 -37.12 -11.32
C SER A 650 6.03 -35.70 -11.90
N PHE A 651 7.22 -35.21 -12.26
CA PHE A 651 7.43 -33.87 -12.81
C PHE A 651 8.68 -33.79 -13.72
N THR A 652 8.88 -32.65 -14.39
CA THR A 652 10.07 -32.36 -15.20
C THR A 652 10.81 -31.16 -14.62
N LEU A 653 12.13 -31.28 -14.52
CA LEU A 653 13.06 -30.30 -13.94
C LEU A 653 13.95 -29.71 -15.04
N THR A 654 14.01 -28.39 -15.13
CA THR A 654 14.71 -27.64 -16.20
C THR A 654 15.99 -26.99 -15.67
N VAL A 655 17.08 -27.05 -16.44
CA VAL A 655 18.39 -26.44 -16.11
C VAL A 655 18.78 -25.37 -17.13
N ASN A 656 18.90 -24.11 -16.69
CA ASN A 656 19.08 -22.93 -17.55
C ASN A 656 20.55 -22.49 -17.74
N THR A 657 20.77 -21.52 -18.64
CA THR A 657 22.07 -20.92 -18.98
C THR A 657 22.40 -19.64 -18.21
N ASN A 658 23.70 -19.39 -17.98
CA ASN A 658 24.25 -18.18 -17.35
C ASN A 658 24.03 -16.90 -18.20
N THR A 659 24.16 -15.70 -17.62
CA THR A 659 23.94 -14.41 -18.30
C THR A 659 25.01 -13.34 -18.01
N LEU A 660 25.36 -12.57 -19.05
CA LEU A 660 26.32 -11.45 -19.06
C LEU A 660 25.60 -10.18 -19.53
N LYS A 661 25.89 -9.01 -18.93
CA LYS A 661 25.30 -7.71 -19.36
C LYS A 661 26.10 -6.49 -18.92
N PHE A 662 25.91 -5.37 -19.62
CA PHE A 662 26.24 -4.03 -19.10
C PHE A 662 25.32 -3.65 -17.92
N SER A 663 25.83 -2.78 -17.04
CA SER A 663 25.07 -2.19 -15.91
C SER A 663 25.15 -0.66 -15.83
N SER A 664 25.91 0.01 -16.71
CA SER A 664 25.94 1.47 -16.85
C SER A 664 25.07 1.99 -17.99
N THR A 665 24.51 3.18 -17.82
CA THR A 665 23.71 3.90 -18.82
C THR A 665 24.58 4.91 -19.58
N PRO A 666 24.60 4.92 -20.93
CA PRO A 666 25.39 5.88 -21.71
C PRO A 666 25.01 7.34 -21.50
N ILE A 667 26.02 8.22 -21.55
CA ILE A 667 25.85 9.67 -21.64
C ILE A 667 25.77 10.06 -23.13
N THR A 668 24.71 10.76 -23.52
CA THR A 668 24.33 10.98 -24.93
C THR A 668 24.41 12.44 -25.40
N SER A 669 24.95 13.37 -24.60
CA SER A 669 25.22 14.75 -25.01
C SER A 669 26.41 15.36 -24.25
N VAL A 670 27.04 16.40 -24.81
CA VAL A 670 28.09 17.23 -24.18
C VAL A 670 28.27 18.53 -24.96
N ASP A 671 28.49 19.66 -24.29
CA ASP A 671 28.78 20.93 -24.97
C ASP A 671 30.20 20.96 -25.56
N LYS A 672 30.40 21.74 -26.64
CA LYS A 672 31.76 21.99 -27.16
C LYS A 672 32.67 22.61 -26.10
N ASN A 673 33.89 22.07 -25.99
CA ASN A 673 34.90 22.37 -24.96
C ASN A 673 34.61 21.87 -23.53
N SER A 674 33.47 21.21 -23.27
CA SER A 674 33.22 20.52 -21.99
C SER A 674 33.88 19.14 -21.94
N LEU A 675 34.21 18.63 -20.74
CA LEU A 675 34.75 17.28 -20.58
C LEU A 675 33.61 16.25 -20.62
N TYR A 676 33.58 15.42 -21.67
CA TYR A 676 32.82 14.17 -21.65
C TYR A 676 33.56 13.16 -20.77
N HIS A 677 32.84 12.51 -19.86
CA HIS A 677 33.36 11.49 -18.96
C HIS A 677 32.24 10.49 -18.65
N TYR A 678 32.38 9.25 -19.15
CA TYR A 678 31.43 8.16 -18.94
C TYR A 678 32.13 6.94 -18.32
N ASP A 679 31.83 6.68 -17.04
CA ASP A 679 32.24 5.47 -16.33
C ASP A 679 31.31 4.30 -16.69
N ILE A 680 31.90 3.26 -17.27
CA ILE A 680 31.22 2.08 -17.81
C ILE A 680 31.35 0.93 -16.82
N THR A 681 30.27 0.18 -16.61
CA THR A 681 30.27 -1.04 -15.80
C THR A 681 29.51 -2.18 -16.47
N ALA A 682 29.96 -3.41 -16.23
CA ALA A 682 29.29 -4.65 -16.65
C ALA A 682 29.36 -5.73 -15.56
N LYS A 683 28.47 -6.73 -15.63
CA LYS A 683 28.34 -7.80 -14.65
C LYS A 683 28.01 -9.15 -15.30
N ALA A 684 28.62 -10.21 -14.78
CA ALA A 684 28.23 -11.60 -14.94
C ALA A 684 27.72 -12.16 -13.59
N VAL A 685 27.07 -13.32 -13.59
CA VAL A 685 26.57 -13.95 -12.35
C VAL A 685 27.71 -14.55 -11.51
N ASN A 686 28.77 -15.06 -12.15
CA ASN A 686 29.97 -15.54 -11.49
C ASN A 686 30.92 -14.38 -11.19
N THR A 687 31.28 -14.19 -9.92
CA THR A 687 32.25 -13.16 -9.48
C THR A 687 33.72 -13.55 -9.70
N ALA A 688 33.98 -14.61 -10.47
CA ALA A 688 35.32 -15.13 -10.77
C ALA A 688 35.74 -14.99 -12.25
N ASP A 689 34.80 -14.63 -13.13
CA ASP A 689 35.07 -14.51 -14.56
C ASP A 689 35.66 -13.12 -14.87
N GLN A 690 36.80 -13.05 -15.56
CA GLN A 690 37.41 -11.77 -15.93
C GLN A 690 36.69 -11.15 -17.13
N LEU A 691 36.02 -10.03 -16.92
CA LEU A 691 35.34 -9.28 -17.97
C LEU A 691 36.31 -8.33 -18.67
N THR A 692 36.38 -8.43 -20.00
CA THR A 692 37.12 -7.50 -20.87
C THR A 692 36.12 -6.55 -21.53
N LEU A 693 36.41 -5.24 -21.55
CA LEU A 693 35.60 -4.24 -22.23
C LEU A 693 36.36 -3.64 -23.42
N THR A 694 35.64 -3.29 -24.49
CA THR A 694 36.25 -2.76 -25.72
C THR A 694 35.32 -1.77 -26.42
N ALA A 695 35.82 -0.57 -26.71
CA ALA A 695 35.16 0.36 -27.63
C ALA A 695 35.43 -0.06 -29.09
N LEU A 696 34.46 -0.74 -29.72
CA LEU A 696 34.51 -1.16 -31.12
C LEU A 696 34.38 0.02 -32.08
N THR A 697 33.54 1.00 -31.75
CA THR A 697 33.45 2.28 -32.46
C THR A 697 33.40 3.43 -31.46
N LYS A 698 34.13 4.50 -31.76
CA LYS A 698 34.08 5.80 -31.05
C LYS A 698 34.77 6.88 -31.88
N PRO A 699 34.46 8.16 -31.66
CA PRO A 699 35.26 9.29 -32.16
C PRO A 699 36.74 9.22 -31.80
N THR A 700 37.56 9.94 -32.57
CA THR A 700 39.02 10.05 -32.37
C THR A 700 39.42 10.90 -31.17
N TRP A 701 38.55 11.82 -30.73
CA TRP A 701 38.80 12.71 -29.59
C TRP A 701 38.45 12.09 -28.23
N LEU A 702 37.66 11.02 -28.20
CA LEU A 702 37.40 10.22 -27.00
C LEU A 702 38.51 9.19 -26.80
N ASN A 703 39.02 9.08 -25.58
CA ASN A 703 39.90 8.01 -25.13
C ASN A 703 39.09 6.94 -24.41
N PHE A 704 39.50 5.68 -24.52
CA PHE A 704 38.88 4.54 -23.84
C PHE A 704 39.94 3.76 -23.08
N THR A 705 39.66 3.44 -21.82
CA THR A 705 40.54 2.67 -20.92
C THR A 705 39.73 1.57 -20.24
N ASP A 706 40.07 0.31 -20.47
CA ASP A 706 39.53 -0.83 -19.73
C ASP A 706 40.38 -1.08 -18.47
N ASN A 707 39.72 -1.34 -17.34
CA ASN A 707 40.38 -1.67 -16.07
C ASN A 707 40.54 -3.19 -15.87
N GLY A 708 39.85 -4.02 -16.66
CA GLY A 708 39.95 -5.49 -16.63
C GLY A 708 39.26 -6.18 -15.45
N ASP A 709 38.38 -5.44 -14.76
CA ASP A 709 37.58 -5.88 -13.60
C ASP A 709 36.07 -5.79 -13.83
N GLY A 710 35.64 -5.56 -15.08
CA GLY A 710 34.26 -5.24 -15.43
C GLY A 710 33.95 -3.73 -15.48
N THR A 711 34.93 -2.86 -15.25
CA THR A 711 34.79 -1.40 -15.37
C THR A 711 35.72 -0.81 -16.45
N ALA A 712 35.29 0.30 -17.06
CA ALA A 712 36.07 1.04 -18.04
C ALA A 712 35.70 2.53 -18.04
N LEU A 713 36.56 3.39 -18.60
CA LEU A 713 36.31 4.83 -18.74
C LEU A 713 36.36 5.24 -20.22
N LEU A 714 35.36 6.01 -20.67
CA LEU A 714 35.33 6.71 -21.95
C LEU A 714 35.31 8.23 -21.71
N SER A 715 36.36 8.96 -22.09
CA SER A 715 36.46 10.40 -21.79
C SER A 715 37.25 11.23 -22.81
N GLY A 716 36.94 12.53 -22.91
CA GLY A 716 37.59 13.47 -23.81
C GLY A 716 36.86 14.80 -23.91
N THR A 717 37.43 15.78 -24.62
CA THR A 717 36.84 17.11 -24.80
C THR A 717 36.68 17.40 -26.30
N PRO A 718 35.45 17.61 -26.81
CA PRO A 718 35.23 17.94 -28.21
C PRO A 718 35.52 19.42 -28.49
N THR A 719 35.87 19.74 -29.73
CA THR A 719 36.07 21.12 -30.20
C THR A 719 35.04 21.50 -31.27
N GLU A 720 35.22 22.66 -31.92
CA GLU A 720 34.37 23.13 -33.02
C GLU A 720 34.22 22.11 -34.17
N ALA A 721 35.25 21.29 -34.43
CA ALA A 721 35.25 20.30 -35.49
C ALA A 721 34.41 19.05 -35.18
N GLU A 722 33.99 18.90 -33.91
CA GLU A 722 33.28 17.74 -33.39
C GLU A 722 31.78 17.99 -33.20
N ILE A 723 31.24 19.17 -33.49
CA ILE A 723 29.80 19.49 -33.31
C ILE A 723 28.91 18.54 -34.14
N GLY A 724 27.85 18.01 -33.54
CA GLY A 724 26.90 17.07 -34.15
C GLY A 724 26.92 15.66 -33.56
N PHE A 725 26.33 14.69 -34.27
CA PHE A 725 26.07 13.34 -33.77
C PHE A 725 27.21 12.34 -34.03
N HIS A 726 27.58 11.59 -32.99
CA HIS A 726 28.61 10.56 -33.00
C HIS A 726 28.08 9.22 -32.52
N THR A 727 28.24 8.15 -33.30
CA THR A 727 27.90 6.78 -32.87
C THR A 727 29.06 6.16 -32.09
N ILE A 728 28.73 5.46 -31.00
CA ILE A 728 29.65 4.73 -30.13
C ILE A 728 29.13 3.31 -29.95
N THR A 729 30.03 2.33 -30.08
CA THR A 729 29.77 0.90 -29.87
C THR A 729 30.74 0.38 -28.82
N LEU A 730 30.22 -0.09 -27.69
CA LEU A 730 30.98 -0.78 -26.65
C LEU A 730 30.64 -2.27 -26.69
N GLN A 731 31.61 -3.14 -26.39
CA GLN A 731 31.43 -4.57 -26.19
C GLN A 731 31.98 -4.98 -24.82
N VAL A 732 31.29 -5.89 -24.13
CA VAL A 732 31.84 -6.64 -23.00
C VAL A 732 31.91 -8.12 -23.37
N SER A 733 32.98 -8.79 -22.94
CA SER A 733 33.20 -10.23 -23.14
C SER A 733 33.64 -10.91 -21.84
N ASP A 734 33.13 -12.13 -21.61
CA ASP A 734 33.63 -13.08 -20.61
C ASP A 734 34.63 -14.10 -21.21
N GLY A 735 35.00 -13.93 -22.48
CA GLY A 735 35.82 -14.87 -23.25
C GLY A 735 35.04 -15.98 -23.95
N THR A 736 33.73 -16.13 -23.69
CA THR A 736 32.83 -17.10 -24.34
C THR A 736 31.58 -16.45 -24.96
N LEU A 737 31.05 -15.41 -24.32
CA LEU A 737 29.93 -14.59 -24.78
C LEU A 737 30.38 -13.14 -24.96
N ASN A 738 29.81 -12.48 -25.96
CA ASN A 738 29.99 -11.05 -26.22
C ASN A 738 28.63 -10.35 -26.20
N VAL A 739 28.55 -9.21 -25.52
CA VAL A 739 27.35 -8.36 -25.47
C VAL A 739 27.75 -6.94 -25.87
N GLU A 740 26.94 -6.27 -26.70
CA GLU A 740 27.23 -4.94 -27.23
C GLU A 740 26.21 -3.88 -26.78
N GLN A 741 26.71 -2.69 -26.47
CA GLN A 741 25.93 -1.48 -26.17
C GLN A 741 26.23 -0.44 -27.24
N ASN A 742 25.22 -0.09 -28.04
CA ASN A 742 25.31 0.89 -29.12
C ASN A 742 24.50 2.14 -28.75
N PHE A 743 25.09 3.32 -28.91
CA PHE A 743 24.40 4.59 -28.67
C PHE A 743 24.93 5.71 -29.57
N THR A 744 24.21 6.82 -29.60
CA THR A 744 24.62 8.05 -30.30
C THR A 744 24.71 9.18 -29.27
N MET A 745 25.75 9.99 -29.40
CA MET A 745 26.05 11.15 -28.56
C MET A 745 26.00 12.42 -29.41
N SER A 746 25.32 13.47 -28.93
CA SER A 746 25.43 14.82 -29.52
C SER A 746 26.62 15.57 -28.95
N VAL A 747 27.24 16.42 -29.77
CA VAL A 747 28.13 17.49 -29.33
C VAL A 747 27.47 18.80 -29.73
N ASP A 748 27.10 19.60 -28.73
CA ASP A 748 26.21 20.74 -28.91
C ASP A 748 26.94 22.09 -28.82
N ASP A 749 26.38 23.13 -29.44
CA ASP A 749 26.95 24.48 -29.47
C ASP A 749 25.96 25.51 -28.93
N VAL A 750 26.31 26.11 -27.79
CA VAL A 750 25.49 27.10 -27.07
C VAL A 750 25.73 28.55 -27.57
N ALA A 751 26.59 28.76 -28.58
CA ALA A 751 27.01 30.08 -29.04
C ALA A 751 26.02 30.79 -30.00
N PHE A 752 24.77 31.06 -29.55
CA PHE A 752 23.81 31.84 -30.35
C PHE A 752 22.96 32.86 -29.55
N LEU A 753 23.62 33.84 -28.91
CA LEU A 753 22.94 34.98 -28.26
C LEU A 753 23.33 36.38 -28.79
N ASP A 754 24.36 36.51 -29.62
CA ASP A 754 24.69 37.78 -30.31
C ASP A 754 23.86 37.94 -31.60
N GLY A 755 22.56 38.18 -31.45
CA GLY A 755 21.68 38.41 -32.61
C GLY A 755 20.22 38.79 -32.32
N ILE A 756 19.69 38.53 -31.13
CA ILE A 756 18.33 38.91 -30.75
C ILE A 756 18.34 40.29 -30.07
N THR A 757 17.68 41.26 -30.67
CA THR A 757 17.40 42.56 -30.02
C THR A 757 16.36 42.37 -28.92
N LEU A 758 16.82 41.99 -27.73
CA LEU A 758 15.99 42.00 -26.52
C LEU A 758 15.39 43.38 -26.32
N LYS A 759 14.06 43.47 -26.18
CA LYS A 759 13.36 44.70 -25.81
C LYS A 759 13.47 44.99 -24.30
N CYS A 760 14.67 44.91 -23.76
CA CYS A 760 14.99 45.44 -22.43
C CYS A 760 15.99 46.58 -22.64
N THR A 761 15.44 47.80 -22.73
CA THR A 761 16.17 49.05 -22.93
C THR A 761 16.96 49.45 -21.69
#